data_AF-A0A7N6AD85-F1
#
_entry.id   AF-A0A7N6AD85-F1
#
_cell.length_a   1.000
_cell.length_b   1.000
_cell.length_c   1.000
_cell.angle_alpha   90.00
_cell.angle_beta   90.00
_cell.angle_gamma   90.00
#
_symmetry.space_group_name_H-M   'P 1'
#
loop_
_entity.id
_entity.type
_entity.pdbx_description
1 polymer ?
#
loop_
_entity_poly.entity_id
_entity_poly.type
_entity_poly.pdbx_seq_one_letter_code
_entity_poly.pdbx_strand_id
1 'polypeptide(L)'
;MSSTLSKFILKTLCDNQGFLDFERLDKTISQNFTVAESVLRSVLFDDGHIAIQQGRKRTGAAQLICSDSRVVAKTSVRICQKKPGECPQCDALHLCKYYVCGNCTFGNKCKSSHSLASPYNAEILKRYSLHDLTEKQLFQLLLQNDPYLLPEICSHYNKGNSLHGSCKFTTSCTKLHVCLHHFQGDCKFGSSCKRTHDIDTQGLTLFKGFSEENMRNLHEVYRNKLIITGQQAPAVPGKDSLYAARGNNDAERNEICLYFIRMHCSFKDKCARVHWHLPYRWQVLDSDGVTWKDLQNMEDIEKAYCDPQHDTSSLHPSTVQSVDFMTMTYGGSSVRRLSTASSVSKPPHYILTTQWLWYWKDENGKWLEYGRGDGDTPASVTSQTLENVYQADRDAAIPFSAGKQQYILNFKGETKTLPMYQQNVKYKTIREVRRRPLFVSAHDVKIKGNSSSTAESVPSHWDKSALPDFGYKLVPLSKSVKDFTLITTLFKRTMPNRTINSIQRIQNPSLWKVFQWQKAQMKERNGGKPVIEQYLFHGTDQSLIEAICEQNFDWRMCGVHGTAYGKGSYFARDASYSDRYSMAKVTKNKIMFVALVLVGEYTKGSSSYVRPPPKGKSRTLYDSCVDCERNPSIYVVFEKQQIYPEYLIDYS
;
A
#
# COMPACT_ATOMS: atom_id res chain seq x y z
N MET A 1 23.47 -7.76 -25.93
CA MET A 1 24.18 -7.32 -24.70
C MET A 1 23.31 -7.41 -23.46
N SER A 2 22.13 -6.77 -23.37
CA SER A 2 21.28 -6.79 -22.15
C SER A 2 20.90 -8.20 -21.66
N SER A 3 20.47 -9.11 -22.56
CA SER A 3 20.13 -10.50 -22.18
C SER A 3 21.34 -11.30 -21.65
N THR A 4 22.52 -11.15 -22.27
CA THR A 4 23.76 -11.81 -21.83
C THR A 4 24.19 -11.32 -20.45
N LEU A 5 24.12 -10.01 -20.22
CA LEU A 5 24.44 -9.39 -18.94
C LEU A 5 23.45 -9.80 -17.84
N SER A 6 22.15 -9.84 -18.15
CA SER A 6 21.11 -10.31 -17.21
C SER A 6 21.36 -11.76 -16.76
N LYS A 7 21.67 -12.66 -17.70
CA LYS A 7 22.04 -14.05 -17.38
C LYS A 7 23.30 -14.12 -16.52
N PHE A 8 24.31 -13.32 -16.83
CA PHE A 8 25.55 -13.27 -16.05
C PHE A 8 25.31 -12.79 -14.61
N ILE A 9 24.57 -11.70 -14.44
CA ILE A 9 24.22 -11.17 -13.11
C ILE A 9 23.43 -12.20 -12.32
N LEU A 10 22.39 -12.80 -12.93
CA LEU A 10 21.56 -13.78 -12.24
C LEU A 10 22.39 -15.00 -11.77
N LYS A 11 23.27 -15.53 -12.62
CA LYS A 11 24.20 -16.61 -12.26
C LYS A 11 25.13 -16.21 -11.12
N THR A 12 25.76 -15.05 -11.24
CA THR A 12 26.68 -14.50 -10.23
C THR A 12 26.00 -14.37 -8.87
N LEU A 13 24.78 -13.85 -8.83
CA LEU A 13 24.01 -13.76 -7.59
C LEU A 13 23.70 -15.15 -7.03
N CYS A 14 23.23 -16.10 -7.86
CA CYS A 14 22.92 -17.45 -7.42
C CYS A 14 24.16 -18.20 -6.88
N ASP A 15 25.34 -17.98 -7.46
CA ASP A 15 26.61 -18.53 -6.97
C ASP A 15 27.04 -17.93 -5.61
N ASN A 16 26.49 -16.75 -5.27
CA ASN A 16 26.74 -16.04 -4.03
C ASN A 16 25.50 -16.05 -3.12
N GLN A 17 24.91 -17.22 -2.87
CA GLN A 17 23.74 -17.39 -1.98
C GLN A 17 22.50 -16.56 -2.39
N GLY A 18 22.40 -16.26 -3.69
CA GLY A 18 21.29 -15.52 -4.28
C GLY A 18 21.35 -14.00 -4.09
N PHE A 19 22.46 -13.44 -3.63
CA PHE A 19 22.64 -11.98 -3.49
C PHE A 19 24.11 -11.53 -3.57
N LEU A 20 24.32 -10.23 -3.81
CA LEU A 20 25.58 -9.52 -3.55
C LEU A 20 25.27 -8.08 -3.16
N ASP A 21 26.18 -7.40 -2.46
CA ASP A 21 26.17 -5.94 -2.45
C ASP A 21 26.57 -5.38 -3.84
N PHE A 22 26.09 -4.17 -4.15
CA PHE A 22 26.27 -3.58 -5.46
C PHE A 22 27.75 -3.34 -5.79
N GLU A 23 28.57 -2.93 -4.83
CA GLU A 23 30.00 -2.73 -5.01
C GLU A 23 30.72 -3.97 -5.53
N ARG A 24 30.47 -5.13 -4.89
CA ARG A 24 31.04 -6.41 -5.33
C ARG A 24 30.47 -6.88 -6.67
N LEU A 25 29.17 -6.67 -6.89
CA LEU A 25 28.53 -7.04 -8.15
C LEU A 25 29.09 -6.20 -9.30
N ASP A 26 29.18 -4.88 -9.14
CA ASP A 26 29.69 -3.94 -10.14
C ASP A 26 31.16 -4.21 -10.49
N LYS A 27 31.99 -4.52 -9.49
CA LYS A 27 33.37 -4.97 -9.71
C LYS A 27 33.42 -6.26 -10.55
N THR A 28 32.55 -7.22 -10.25
CA THR A 28 32.49 -8.50 -10.97
C THR A 28 32.01 -8.32 -12.41
N ILE A 29 31.04 -7.43 -12.63
CA ILE A 29 30.56 -7.06 -13.97
C ILE A 29 31.68 -6.37 -14.75
N SER A 30 32.36 -5.39 -14.17
CA SER A 30 33.41 -4.60 -14.82
C SER A 30 34.63 -5.43 -15.24
N GLN A 31 34.89 -6.55 -14.55
CA GLN A 31 35.95 -7.49 -14.93
C GLN A 31 35.60 -8.36 -16.14
N ASN A 32 34.32 -8.53 -16.45
CA ASN A 32 33.84 -9.44 -17.49
C ASN A 32 33.19 -8.71 -18.68
N PHE A 33 32.74 -7.48 -18.48
CA PHE A 33 32.00 -6.71 -19.47
C PHE A 33 32.36 -5.23 -19.41
N THR A 34 32.39 -4.59 -20.58
CA THR A 34 32.28 -3.12 -20.70
C THR A 34 30.83 -2.78 -20.98
N VAL A 35 30.13 -2.18 -20.03
CA VAL A 35 28.67 -1.96 -20.09
C VAL A 35 28.36 -0.48 -19.97
N ALA A 36 27.53 0.04 -20.87
CA ALA A 36 26.98 1.39 -20.73
C ALA A 36 26.03 1.45 -19.52
N GLU A 37 26.07 2.54 -18.75
CA GLU A 37 25.29 2.73 -17.53
C GLU A 37 23.78 2.50 -17.74
N SER A 38 23.24 2.94 -18.88
CA SER A 38 21.83 2.74 -19.25
C SER A 38 21.44 1.27 -19.41
N VAL A 39 22.35 0.43 -19.91
CA VAL A 39 22.14 -1.01 -20.07
C VAL A 39 22.19 -1.71 -18.71
N LEU A 40 23.18 -1.37 -17.87
CA LEU A 40 23.25 -1.89 -16.50
C LEU A 40 22.00 -1.53 -15.70
N ARG A 41 21.51 -0.29 -15.83
CA ARG A 41 20.25 0.18 -15.23
C ARG A 41 19.06 -0.65 -15.69
N SER A 42 18.93 -0.89 -16.99
CA SER A 42 17.81 -1.68 -17.52
C SER A 42 17.76 -3.10 -16.94
N VAL A 43 18.92 -3.70 -16.63
CA VAL A 43 19.01 -5.06 -16.08
C VAL A 43 18.80 -5.07 -14.57
N LEU A 44 19.39 -4.12 -13.82
CA LEU A 44 19.26 -4.06 -12.37
C LEU A 44 17.85 -3.71 -11.90
N PHE A 45 17.11 -2.94 -12.70
CA PHE A 45 15.73 -2.55 -12.39
C PHE A 45 14.69 -3.43 -13.11
N ASP A 46 15.08 -4.59 -13.62
CA ASP A 46 14.14 -5.63 -14.07
C ASP A 46 13.53 -6.34 -12.85
N ASP A 47 12.33 -5.89 -12.44
CA ASP A 47 11.59 -6.45 -11.30
C ASP A 47 11.20 -7.94 -11.50
N GLY A 48 11.33 -8.49 -12.70
CA GLY A 48 11.15 -9.92 -12.94
C GLY A 48 12.29 -10.78 -12.39
N HIS A 49 13.52 -10.24 -12.36
CA HIS A 49 14.75 -11.00 -12.10
C HIS A 49 15.59 -10.47 -10.95
N ILE A 50 15.40 -9.21 -10.54
CA ILE A 50 16.20 -8.55 -9.52
C ILE A 50 15.30 -7.86 -8.49
N ALA A 51 15.67 -7.96 -7.21
CA ALA A 51 15.14 -7.14 -6.13
C ALA A 51 16.28 -6.40 -5.43
N ILE A 52 16.07 -5.14 -5.05
CA ILE A 52 17.11 -4.28 -4.45
C ILE A 52 16.64 -3.76 -3.10
N GLN A 53 17.45 -3.97 -2.07
CA GLN A 53 17.33 -3.25 -0.80
C GLN A 53 18.38 -2.14 -0.77
N GLN A 54 17.93 -0.88 -0.70
CA GLN A 54 18.84 0.27 -0.72
C GLN A 54 19.73 0.31 0.53
N GLY A 55 21.02 0.55 0.29
CA GLY A 55 22.04 0.76 1.32
C GLY A 55 21.93 2.12 1.99
N ARG A 56 22.78 2.36 2.99
CA ARG A 56 22.75 3.58 3.84
C ARG A 56 23.90 4.54 3.55
N LYS A 57 24.90 4.15 2.74
CA LYS A 57 26.00 5.05 2.37
C LYS A 57 25.46 6.21 1.51
N ARG A 58 25.90 7.45 1.79
CA ARG A 58 25.53 8.65 1.03
C ARG A 58 26.09 8.54 -0.39
N THR A 59 25.24 8.71 -1.39
CA THR A 59 25.61 8.72 -2.80
C THR A 59 25.97 10.13 -3.27
N GLY A 60 26.96 10.23 -4.16
CA GLY A 60 27.12 11.41 -5.01
C GLY A 60 26.07 11.40 -6.13
N ALA A 61 25.81 12.56 -6.74
CA ALA A 61 24.70 12.82 -7.67
C ALA A 61 24.67 11.98 -8.98
N ALA A 62 25.61 11.05 -9.18
CA ALA A 62 25.79 10.28 -10.42
C ALA A 62 25.82 8.74 -10.24
N GLN A 63 25.45 8.20 -9.06
CA GLN A 63 25.48 6.75 -8.83
C GLN A 63 24.10 6.08 -8.98
N LEU A 64 24.07 4.92 -9.65
CA LEU A 64 22.86 4.18 -10.02
C LEU A 64 22.05 3.68 -8.81
N ILE A 65 22.74 3.09 -7.83
CA ILE A 65 22.27 2.65 -6.51
C ILE A 65 23.45 2.75 -5.53
N CYS A 66 23.20 2.78 -4.22
CA CYS A 66 24.28 2.85 -3.22
C CYS A 66 25.23 1.65 -3.35
N SER A 67 26.53 1.85 -3.10
CA SER A 67 27.53 0.78 -3.18
C SER A 67 27.24 -0.37 -2.20
N ASP A 68 26.65 -0.07 -1.05
CA ASP A 68 26.22 -1.04 -0.04
C ASP A 68 24.79 -1.56 -0.27
N SER A 69 24.12 -1.22 -1.37
CA SER A 69 22.81 -1.74 -1.70
C SER A 69 22.88 -3.24 -1.98
N ARG A 70 21.97 -4.00 -1.37
CA ARG A 70 21.89 -5.46 -1.55
C ARG A 70 21.05 -5.78 -2.77
N VAL A 71 21.65 -6.43 -3.75
CA VAL A 71 21.04 -6.90 -5.00
C VAL A 71 20.73 -8.39 -4.86
N VAL A 72 19.48 -8.78 -5.06
CA VAL A 72 18.96 -10.13 -4.77
C VAL A 72 18.34 -10.72 -6.04
N ALA A 73 18.66 -12.00 -6.31
CA ALA A 73 18.10 -12.73 -7.44
C ALA A 73 16.62 -13.10 -7.21
N LYS A 74 15.78 -12.83 -8.21
CA LYS A 74 14.32 -13.01 -8.15
C LYS A 74 13.83 -13.85 -9.32
N THR A 75 12.74 -14.57 -9.11
CA THR A 75 12.00 -15.25 -10.18
C THR A 75 10.54 -15.46 -9.78
N SER A 76 9.66 -15.59 -10.77
CA SER A 76 8.26 -15.98 -10.61
C SER A 76 8.04 -17.50 -10.70
N VAL A 77 9.07 -18.29 -11.05
CA VAL A 77 8.98 -19.77 -11.14
C VAL A 77 8.78 -20.41 -9.76
N ARG A 78 7.88 -21.38 -9.67
CA ARG A 78 7.54 -22.11 -8.43
C ARG A 78 7.53 -23.62 -8.68
N ILE A 79 7.56 -24.41 -7.60
CA ILE A 79 7.34 -25.85 -7.64
C ILE A 79 5.84 -26.16 -7.57
N CYS A 80 5.40 -27.10 -8.38
CA CYS A 80 4.02 -27.56 -8.37
C CYS A 80 3.73 -28.36 -7.07
N GLN A 81 2.64 -28.00 -6.40
CA GLN A 81 2.22 -28.64 -5.14
C GLN A 81 1.23 -29.80 -5.37
N LYS A 82 0.76 -30.01 -6.60
CA LYS A 82 -0.14 -31.11 -6.97
C LYS A 82 0.64 -32.42 -7.10
N LYS A 83 -0.06 -33.56 -6.99
CA LYS A 83 0.62 -34.85 -7.15
C LYS A 83 1.07 -35.04 -8.60
N PRO A 84 2.13 -35.83 -8.83
CA PRO A 84 2.58 -36.21 -10.16
C PRO A 84 1.40 -36.74 -11.01
N GLY A 85 1.21 -36.16 -12.20
CA GLY A 85 0.14 -36.56 -13.12
C GLY A 85 -1.22 -35.86 -12.92
N GLU A 86 -1.47 -35.20 -11.79
CA GLU A 86 -2.74 -34.49 -11.52
C GLU A 86 -2.78 -33.06 -12.11
N CYS A 87 -1.73 -32.65 -12.82
CA CYS A 87 -1.59 -31.31 -13.39
C CYS A 87 -0.88 -31.33 -14.75
N PRO A 88 -1.57 -31.69 -15.85
CA PRO A 88 -0.97 -31.74 -17.18
C PRO A 88 -0.68 -30.34 -17.77
N GLN A 89 -1.28 -29.28 -17.22
CA GLN A 89 -1.09 -27.89 -17.66
C GLN A 89 -0.92 -26.96 -16.45
N CYS A 90 0.31 -26.70 -16.00
CA CYS A 90 0.60 -25.58 -15.11
C CYS A 90 1.93 -24.89 -15.44
N ASP A 91 2.11 -23.66 -14.95
CA ASP A 91 3.34 -22.90 -15.15
C ASP A 91 4.38 -23.11 -14.02
N ALA A 92 4.38 -24.29 -13.39
CA ALA A 92 5.24 -24.61 -12.25
C ALA A 92 6.11 -25.85 -12.53
N LEU A 93 7.31 -25.88 -11.95
CA LEU A 93 8.24 -26.99 -12.08
C LEU A 93 7.71 -28.23 -11.36
N HIS A 94 7.71 -29.36 -12.05
CA HIS A 94 7.40 -30.66 -11.46
C HIS A 94 8.68 -31.21 -10.86
N LEU A 95 8.95 -30.86 -9.61
CA LEU A 95 10.12 -31.30 -8.84
C LEU A 95 9.73 -31.74 -7.44
N CYS A 96 10.50 -32.66 -6.88
CA CYS A 96 10.41 -33.01 -5.46
C CYS A 96 10.87 -31.83 -4.59
N LYS A 97 10.01 -31.40 -3.66
CA LYS A 97 10.37 -30.38 -2.65
C LYS A 97 11.67 -30.72 -1.92
N TYR A 98 11.79 -31.94 -1.42
CA TYR A 98 12.96 -32.35 -0.64
C TYR A 98 14.22 -32.51 -1.50
N TYR A 99 14.08 -32.69 -2.81
CA TYR A 99 15.21 -32.65 -3.73
C TYR A 99 15.76 -31.23 -3.85
N VAL A 100 14.87 -30.24 -4.02
CA VAL A 100 15.26 -28.82 -4.04
C VAL A 100 15.81 -28.35 -2.68
N CYS A 101 15.25 -28.84 -1.57
CA CYS A 101 15.80 -28.59 -0.23
C CYS A 101 17.12 -29.34 0.05
N GLY A 102 17.53 -30.27 -0.81
CA GLY A 102 18.84 -30.94 -0.80
C GLY A 102 18.89 -32.32 -0.15
N ASN A 103 17.87 -32.76 0.59
CA ASN A 103 17.86 -34.04 1.30
C ASN A 103 16.54 -34.83 1.09
N CYS A 104 16.33 -35.37 -0.12
CA CYS A 104 15.23 -36.30 -0.39
C CYS A 104 15.61 -37.75 0.00
N THR A 105 14.99 -38.28 1.06
CA THR A 105 15.27 -39.63 1.57
C THR A 105 14.82 -40.78 0.66
N PHE A 106 13.98 -40.49 -0.35
CA PHE A 106 13.46 -41.50 -1.27
C PHE A 106 14.34 -41.72 -2.51
N GLY A 107 15.30 -40.82 -2.77
CA GLY A 107 16.20 -40.91 -3.93
C GLY A 107 15.45 -41.22 -5.23
N ASN A 108 15.93 -42.21 -5.99
CA ASN A 108 15.35 -42.65 -7.25
C ASN A 108 13.96 -43.30 -7.13
N LYS A 109 13.51 -43.65 -5.91
CA LYS A 109 12.17 -44.18 -5.65
C LYS A 109 11.16 -43.08 -5.31
N CYS A 110 11.57 -41.80 -5.36
CA CYS A 110 10.66 -40.69 -5.11
C CYS A 110 9.57 -40.62 -6.19
N LYS A 111 8.32 -40.48 -5.76
CA LYS A 111 7.18 -40.30 -6.69
C LYS A 111 7.26 -38.96 -7.43
N SER A 112 7.86 -37.95 -6.80
CA SER A 112 8.06 -36.64 -7.41
C SER A 112 9.37 -36.62 -8.21
N SER A 113 9.35 -35.97 -9.38
CA SER A 113 10.51 -35.91 -10.28
C SER A 113 11.73 -35.25 -9.64
N HIS A 114 12.91 -35.82 -9.88
CA HIS A 114 14.21 -35.23 -9.55
C HIS A 114 14.94 -34.76 -10.83
N SER A 115 14.24 -34.65 -11.96
CA SER A 115 14.86 -34.29 -13.24
C SER A 115 14.41 -32.90 -13.71
N LEU A 116 15.36 -31.98 -13.75
CA LEU A 116 15.22 -30.69 -14.44
C LEU A 116 15.17 -30.85 -15.97
N ALA A 117 15.76 -31.92 -16.49
CA ALA A 117 15.84 -32.19 -17.93
C ALA A 117 14.57 -32.83 -18.52
N SER A 118 13.52 -33.08 -17.71
CA SER A 118 12.25 -33.53 -18.28
C SER A 118 11.75 -32.51 -19.32
N PRO A 119 11.18 -32.95 -20.47
CA PRO A 119 10.77 -32.03 -21.53
C PRO A 119 9.87 -30.90 -21.05
N TYR A 120 9.00 -31.21 -20.08
CA TYR A 120 8.13 -30.24 -19.43
C TYR A 120 8.90 -29.20 -18.61
N ASN A 121 9.77 -29.62 -17.68
CA ASN A 121 10.55 -28.69 -16.87
C ASN A 121 11.52 -27.86 -17.73
N ALA A 122 12.12 -28.46 -18.75
CA ALA A 122 13.00 -27.77 -19.69
C ALA A 122 12.27 -26.64 -20.43
N GLU A 123 11.02 -26.86 -20.86
CA GLU A 123 10.20 -25.85 -21.51
C GLU A 123 9.81 -24.71 -20.55
N ILE A 124 9.47 -25.02 -19.30
CA ILE A 124 9.23 -24.01 -18.26
C ILE A 124 10.51 -23.17 -18.03
N LEU A 125 11.66 -23.81 -17.81
CA LEU A 125 12.92 -23.10 -17.61
C LEU A 125 13.30 -22.25 -18.82
N LYS A 126 13.01 -22.71 -20.04
CA LYS A 126 13.22 -21.93 -21.27
C LYS A 126 12.34 -20.69 -21.32
N ARG A 127 11.05 -20.83 -21.03
CA ARG A 127 10.06 -19.74 -21.00
C ARG A 127 10.45 -18.61 -20.02
N TYR A 128 11.00 -18.98 -18.86
CA TYR A 128 11.46 -18.03 -17.85
C TYR A 128 12.95 -17.64 -18.00
N SER A 129 13.61 -18.02 -19.09
CA SER A 129 15.03 -17.73 -19.34
C SER A 129 16.01 -18.25 -18.25
N LEU A 130 15.66 -19.35 -17.58
CA LEU A 130 16.44 -20.01 -16.52
C LEU A 130 17.14 -21.31 -16.95
N HIS A 131 16.96 -21.73 -18.21
CA HIS A 131 17.52 -22.98 -18.74
C HIS A 131 19.06 -23.06 -18.71
N ASP A 132 19.74 -21.92 -18.60
CA ASP A 132 21.20 -21.85 -18.54
C ASP A 132 21.76 -21.97 -17.10
N LEU A 133 20.90 -22.01 -16.09
CA LEU A 133 21.31 -22.15 -14.69
C LEU A 133 21.67 -23.59 -14.38
N THR A 134 22.71 -23.78 -13.56
CA THR A 134 23.00 -25.09 -12.97
C THR A 134 21.90 -25.48 -11.97
N GLU A 135 21.82 -26.77 -11.65
CA GLU A 135 20.88 -27.25 -10.63
C GLU A 135 21.07 -26.52 -9.30
N LYS A 136 22.32 -26.35 -8.85
CA LYS A 136 22.65 -25.63 -7.62
C LYS A 136 22.17 -24.18 -7.65
N GLN A 137 22.43 -23.46 -8.74
CA GLN A 137 21.99 -22.08 -8.92
C GLN A 137 20.46 -21.97 -8.91
N LEU A 138 19.78 -22.88 -9.62
CA LEU A 138 18.33 -22.89 -9.68
C LEU A 138 17.70 -23.21 -8.31
N PHE A 139 18.28 -24.13 -7.54
CA PHE A 139 17.76 -24.47 -6.21
C PHE A 139 17.94 -23.31 -5.22
N GLN A 140 19.09 -22.64 -5.24
CA GLN A 140 19.29 -21.40 -4.48
C GLN A 140 18.23 -20.35 -4.85
N LEU A 141 17.99 -20.14 -6.15
CA LEU A 141 17.00 -19.19 -6.64
C LEU A 141 15.58 -19.56 -6.19
N LEU A 142 15.20 -20.84 -6.30
CA LEU A 142 13.88 -21.33 -5.89
C LEU A 142 13.68 -21.21 -4.37
N LEU A 143 14.67 -21.58 -3.56
CA LEU A 143 14.58 -21.55 -2.10
C LEU A 143 14.18 -20.17 -1.57
N GLN A 144 14.76 -19.08 -2.10
CA GLN A 144 14.42 -17.72 -1.67
C GLN A 144 13.16 -17.13 -2.33
N ASN A 145 12.67 -17.70 -3.43
CA ASN A 145 11.53 -17.16 -4.19
C ASN A 145 10.21 -17.93 -3.96
N ASP A 146 10.25 -19.22 -3.67
CA ASP A 146 9.07 -20.06 -3.51
C ASP A 146 8.63 -20.18 -2.03
N PRO A 147 7.48 -19.59 -1.64
CA PRO A 147 6.98 -19.69 -0.27
C PRO A 147 6.72 -21.12 0.20
N TYR A 148 6.49 -22.08 -0.71
CA TYR A 148 6.22 -23.48 -0.37
C TYR A 148 7.45 -24.22 0.19
N LEU A 149 8.65 -23.76 -0.15
CA LEU A 149 9.90 -24.42 0.21
C LEU A 149 10.31 -24.13 1.66
N LEU A 150 10.05 -22.93 2.15
CA LEU A 150 10.49 -22.47 3.47
C LEU A 150 9.31 -22.35 4.46
N PRO A 151 9.46 -22.82 5.70
CA PRO A 151 8.51 -22.54 6.78
C PRO A 151 8.22 -21.05 6.93
N GLU A 152 7.00 -20.69 7.31
CA GLU A 152 6.66 -19.30 7.58
C GLU A 152 7.15 -18.86 8.97
N ILE A 153 7.62 -17.62 9.10
CA ILE A 153 7.90 -17.01 10.40
C ILE A 153 6.57 -16.63 11.07
N CYS A 154 6.41 -17.01 12.34
CA CYS A 154 5.20 -16.69 13.09
C CYS A 154 5.13 -15.18 13.39
N SER A 155 4.17 -14.48 12.77
CA SER A 155 3.95 -13.05 13.01
C SER A 155 3.47 -12.77 14.43
N HIS A 156 2.71 -13.68 15.04
CA HIS A 156 2.24 -13.56 16.41
C HIS A 156 3.36 -13.73 17.44
N TYR A 157 4.34 -14.58 17.18
CA TYR A 157 5.54 -14.71 18.02
C TYR A 157 6.31 -13.39 18.07
N ASN A 158 6.37 -12.68 16.95
CA ASN A 158 7.04 -11.38 16.82
C ASN A 158 6.23 -10.19 17.38
N LYS A 159 5.07 -10.41 18.01
CA LYS A 159 4.22 -9.38 18.62
C LYS A 159 3.97 -9.67 20.09
N GLY A 160 3.86 -8.66 20.94
CA GLY A 160 3.57 -8.83 22.37
C GLY A 160 4.81 -9.10 23.23
N ASN A 161 4.62 -9.14 24.56
CA ASN A 161 5.71 -9.15 25.54
C ASN A 161 5.99 -10.52 26.19
N SER A 162 5.16 -11.54 25.97
CA SER A 162 5.37 -12.87 26.56
C SER A 162 6.52 -13.64 25.88
N LEU A 163 6.94 -14.75 26.50
CA LEU A 163 7.97 -15.67 25.97
C LEU A 163 7.67 -16.11 24.52
N HIS A 164 6.40 -16.40 24.21
CA HIS A 164 5.93 -16.74 22.86
C HIS A 164 5.24 -15.57 22.14
N GLY A 165 5.41 -14.35 22.64
CA GLY A 165 4.78 -13.14 22.11
C GLY A 165 3.27 -13.16 22.29
N SER A 166 2.53 -13.13 21.20
CA SER A 166 1.08 -13.23 21.15
C SER A 166 0.62 -14.54 20.53
N CYS A 167 1.56 -15.46 20.24
CA CYS A 167 1.27 -16.77 19.68
C CYS A 167 0.67 -17.69 20.75
N LYS A 168 -0.60 -18.05 20.57
CA LYS A 168 -1.34 -18.94 21.48
C LYS A 168 -0.98 -20.42 21.34
N PHE A 169 -0.30 -20.81 20.26
CA PHE A 169 0.11 -22.18 20.01
C PHE A 169 1.43 -22.55 20.72
N THR A 170 2.23 -21.56 21.13
CA THR A 170 3.46 -21.79 21.90
C THR A 170 4.36 -22.86 21.24
N THR A 171 4.62 -23.99 21.90
CA THR A 171 5.43 -25.11 21.39
C THR A 171 4.73 -25.96 20.31
N SER A 172 3.41 -25.88 20.16
CA SER A 172 2.65 -26.58 19.11
C SER A 172 2.48 -25.75 17.82
N CYS A 173 3.10 -24.56 17.74
CA CYS A 173 3.02 -23.74 16.54
C CYS A 173 3.73 -24.41 15.36
N THR A 174 3.05 -24.48 14.22
CA THR A 174 3.61 -25.01 12.96
C THR A 174 4.42 -23.97 12.18
N LYS A 175 4.56 -22.75 12.71
CA LYS A 175 5.34 -21.65 12.15
C LYS A 175 6.59 -21.41 12.97
N LEU A 176 7.64 -20.92 12.32
CA LEU A 176 8.93 -20.69 12.93
C LEU A 176 8.87 -19.56 13.97
N HIS A 177 9.23 -19.88 15.22
CA HIS A 177 9.32 -18.94 16.33
C HIS A 177 10.71 -18.33 16.40
N VAL A 178 10.94 -17.32 15.59
CA VAL A 178 12.23 -16.62 15.51
C VAL A 178 12.01 -15.13 15.27
N CYS A 179 13.00 -14.32 15.64
CA CYS A 179 12.98 -12.87 15.45
C CYS A 179 12.96 -12.52 13.96
N LEU A 180 11.86 -11.90 13.50
CA LEU A 180 11.71 -11.43 12.13
C LEU A 180 12.79 -10.39 11.77
N HIS A 181 13.04 -9.44 12.67
CA HIS A 181 14.07 -8.41 12.49
C HIS A 181 15.49 -8.98 12.39
N HIS A 182 15.74 -10.13 13.02
CA HIS A 182 17.04 -10.79 12.92
C HIS A 182 17.28 -11.30 11.49
N PHE A 183 16.30 -11.99 10.91
CA PHE A 183 16.34 -12.42 9.52
C PHE A 183 16.28 -11.25 8.53
N GLN A 184 15.68 -10.11 8.88
CA GLN A 184 15.74 -8.89 8.08
C GLN A 184 17.11 -8.20 8.14
N GLY A 185 17.95 -8.53 9.14
CA GLY A 185 19.22 -7.86 9.38
C GLY A 185 19.12 -6.50 10.06
N ASP A 186 17.97 -6.18 10.64
CA ASP A 186 17.72 -4.89 11.29
C ASP A 186 17.35 -5.02 12.77
N CYS A 187 17.55 -6.20 13.38
CA CYS A 187 17.34 -6.40 14.81
C CYS A 187 18.31 -5.54 15.63
N LYS A 188 17.78 -4.47 16.19
CA LYS A 188 18.55 -3.50 16.98
C LYS A 188 18.82 -3.94 18.43
N PHE A 189 18.38 -5.14 18.83
CA PHE A 189 18.58 -5.65 20.19
C PHE A 189 19.73 -6.66 20.30
N GLY A 190 20.27 -7.16 19.18
CA GLY A 190 21.35 -8.14 19.20
C GLY A 190 21.05 -9.33 20.13
N SER A 191 22.00 -9.71 20.98
CA SER A 191 21.84 -10.76 21.99
C SER A 191 20.81 -10.45 23.08
N SER A 192 20.41 -9.18 23.26
CA SER A 192 19.39 -8.75 24.23
C SER A 192 17.96 -8.83 23.68
N CYS A 193 17.78 -9.36 22.46
CA CYS A 193 16.46 -9.48 21.86
C CYS A 193 15.57 -10.44 22.65
N LYS A 194 14.33 -10.01 22.92
CA LYS A 194 13.31 -10.88 23.56
C LYS A 194 12.84 -12.04 22.67
N ARG A 195 13.24 -12.04 21.39
CA ARG A 195 12.91 -13.05 20.40
C ARG A 195 14.19 -13.81 20.07
N THR A 196 14.11 -15.14 19.98
CA THR A 196 15.28 -15.95 19.64
C THR A 196 15.83 -15.58 18.26
N HIS A 197 17.15 -15.57 18.13
CA HIS A 197 17.86 -15.43 16.86
C HIS A 197 18.26 -16.80 16.30
N ASP A 198 18.30 -17.82 17.16
CA ASP A 198 18.57 -19.20 16.80
C ASP A 198 17.28 -19.99 16.57
N ILE A 199 17.38 -21.03 15.74
CA ILE A 199 16.30 -21.99 15.52
C ILE A 199 16.41 -23.05 16.61
N ASP A 200 15.41 -23.12 17.47
CA ASP A 200 15.34 -24.13 18.53
C ASP A 200 15.06 -25.54 17.99
N THR A 201 15.17 -26.55 18.86
CA THR A 201 14.95 -27.96 18.51
C THR A 201 13.58 -28.18 17.84
N GLN A 202 12.55 -27.46 18.26
CA GLN A 202 11.22 -27.54 17.68
C GLN A 202 11.20 -26.94 16.26
N GLY A 203 11.82 -25.79 16.06
CA GLY A 203 11.98 -25.14 14.77
C GLY A 203 12.76 -26.00 13.78
N LEU A 204 13.80 -26.72 14.23
CA LEU A 204 14.57 -27.65 13.39
C LEU A 204 13.69 -28.76 12.79
N THR A 205 12.64 -29.19 13.49
CA THR A 205 11.70 -30.20 12.94
C THR A 205 10.95 -29.71 11.69
N LEU A 206 10.77 -28.38 11.54
CA LEU A 206 10.10 -27.78 10.38
C LEU A 206 10.97 -27.79 9.12
N PHE A 207 12.28 -27.99 9.27
CA PHE A 207 13.26 -28.03 8.17
C PHE A 207 13.60 -29.45 7.73
N LYS A 208 12.71 -30.42 7.98
CA LYS A 208 12.88 -31.79 7.50
C LYS A 208 13.16 -31.83 5.99
N GLY A 209 14.28 -32.44 5.62
CA GLY A 209 14.73 -32.57 4.22
C GLY A 209 15.56 -31.39 3.69
N PHE A 210 15.99 -30.46 4.55
CA PHE A 210 17.04 -29.49 4.23
C PHE A 210 18.44 -30.12 4.36
N SER A 211 19.34 -29.80 3.43
CA SER A 211 20.76 -30.15 3.54
C SER A 211 21.48 -29.28 4.58
N GLU A 212 22.62 -29.75 5.09
CA GLU A 212 23.43 -28.96 6.02
C GLU A 212 23.89 -27.63 5.41
N GLU A 213 24.22 -27.61 4.11
CA GLU A 213 24.57 -26.39 3.38
C GLU A 213 23.40 -25.38 3.38
N ASN A 214 22.18 -25.85 3.10
CA ASN A 214 20.98 -25.00 3.13
C ASN A 214 20.65 -24.52 4.54
N MET A 215 20.90 -25.34 5.58
CA MET A 215 20.76 -24.94 6.97
C MET A 215 21.76 -23.85 7.36
N ARG A 216 23.02 -23.93 6.90
CA ARG A 216 24.04 -22.88 7.15
C ARG A 216 23.69 -21.56 6.45
N ASN A 217 23.11 -21.61 5.25
CA ASN A 217 22.77 -20.43 4.46
C ASN A 217 21.36 -19.87 4.75
N LEU A 218 20.64 -20.46 5.70
CA LEU A 218 19.22 -20.21 5.93
C LEU A 218 18.90 -18.74 6.26
N HIS A 219 19.80 -18.08 6.99
CA HIS A 219 19.69 -16.66 7.32
C HIS A 219 19.58 -15.77 6.08
N GLU A 220 20.51 -15.93 5.14
CA GLU A 220 20.55 -15.14 3.92
C GLU A 220 19.39 -15.51 2.98
N VAL A 221 18.99 -16.78 2.93
CA VAL A 221 17.83 -17.24 2.16
C VAL A 221 16.53 -16.56 2.64
N TYR A 222 16.29 -16.50 3.95
CA TYR A 222 15.12 -15.81 4.50
C TYR A 222 15.20 -14.30 4.31
N ARG A 223 16.38 -13.69 4.48
CA ARG A 223 16.59 -12.27 4.21
C ARG A 223 16.23 -11.91 2.77
N ASN A 224 16.74 -12.70 1.81
CA ASN A 224 16.43 -12.56 0.39
C ASN A 224 14.92 -12.69 0.14
N LYS A 225 14.27 -13.71 0.71
CA LYS A 225 12.81 -13.90 0.62
C LYS A 225 12.03 -12.68 1.12
N LEU A 226 12.44 -12.07 2.23
CA LEU A 226 11.76 -10.90 2.80
C LEU A 226 11.92 -9.66 1.91
N ILE A 227 13.08 -9.48 1.28
CA ILE A 227 13.32 -8.41 0.29
C ILE A 227 12.44 -8.64 -0.96
N ILE A 228 12.41 -9.86 -1.49
CA ILE A 228 11.63 -10.24 -2.69
C ILE A 228 10.12 -10.03 -2.45
N THR A 229 9.63 -10.33 -1.25
CA THR A 229 8.20 -10.26 -0.91
C THR A 229 7.75 -8.88 -0.41
N GLY A 230 8.68 -7.92 -0.25
CA GLY A 230 8.38 -6.60 0.30
C GLY A 230 7.92 -6.62 1.76
N GLN A 231 8.13 -7.73 2.48
CA GLN A 231 7.80 -7.87 3.91
C GLN A 231 8.89 -7.20 4.76
N GLN A 232 8.91 -5.86 4.76
CA GLN A 232 9.63 -5.08 5.75
C GLN A 232 8.73 -4.89 6.97
N ALA A 233 9.20 -5.27 8.16
CA ALA A 233 8.52 -4.87 9.38
C ALA A 233 8.81 -3.37 9.60
N PRO A 234 7.88 -2.57 10.15
CA PRO A 234 8.22 -1.24 10.61
C PRO A 234 9.39 -1.34 11.59
N ALA A 235 10.49 -0.63 11.29
CA ALA A 235 11.73 -0.72 12.04
C ALA A 235 11.46 -0.51 13.54
N VAL A 236 11.66 -1.55 14.36
CA VAL A 236 11.57 -1.43 15.82
C VAL A 236 12.87 -0.76 16.30
N PRO A 237 12.82 0.41 16.98
CA PRO A 237 14.01 1.03 17.55
C PRO A 237 14.50 0.18 18.74
N GLY A 238 15.67 -0.44 18.57
CA GLY A 238 16.41 -1.08 19.67
C GLY A 238 17.12 -0.08 20.55
N LYS A 239 17.35 -0.56 21.77
CA LYS A 239 17.62 0.22 22.98
C LYS A 239 18.95 0.94 23.00
N ASP A 240 19.91 0.60 22.15
CA ASP A 240 21.21 1.30 22.11
C ASP A 240 21.18 2.56 21.21
N SER A 241 20.07 2.81 20.51
CA SER A 241 19.82 4.10 19.84
C SER A 241 19.21 5.18 20.74
N LEU A 242 19.02 4.90 22.04
CA LEU A 242 18.41 5.86 22.98
C LEU A 242 19.31 7.05 23.32
N TYR A 243 20.57 7.06 22.89
CA TYR A 243 21.47 8.20 23.14
C TYR A 243 22.12 8.84 21.90
N ALA A 244 22.01 8.26 20.70
CA ALA A 244 22.68 8.79 19.50
C ALA A 244 21.77 9.12 18.29
N ALA A 245 20.48 8.76 18.31
CA ALA A 245 19.55 9.03 17.20
C ALA A 245 18.43 10.01 17.60
N ARG A 246 18.80 11.18 18.15
CA ARG A 246 18.01 12.40 17.94
C ARG A 246 18.30 12.91 16.54
N GLY A 247 17.63 12.29 15.58
CA GLY A 247 17.39 12.84 14.26
C GLY A 247 15.93 12.59 13.95
N ASN A 248 15.03 13.33 14.62
CA ASN A 248 13.64 13.39 14.18
C ASN A 248 13.66 13.87 12.74
N ASN A 249 12.96 13.18 11.84
CA ASN A 249 12.58 13.87 10.61
C ASN A 249 11.62 14.99 11.02
N ASP A 250 12.13 16.23 10.98
CA ASP A 250 11.36 17.44 11.25
C ASP A 250 10.08 17.50 10.41
N ALA A 251 10.07 16.86 9.23
CA ALA A 251 8.91 16.74 8.36
C ALA A 251 7.68 16.12 9.03
N GLU A 252 7.83 15.06 9.84
CA GLU A 252 6.68 14.42 10.50
C GLU A 252 6.17 15.21 11.71
N ARG A 253 7.08 15.91 12.41
CA ARG A 253 6.73 16.84 13.51
C ARG A 253 6.03 18.10 13.03
N ASN A 254 6.19 18.45 11.76
CA ASN A 254 5.66 19.65 11.15
C ASN A 254 4.42 19.38 10.26
N GLU A 255 3.93 18.14 10.16
CA GLU A 255 2.67 17.81 9.48
C GLU A 255 1.49 17.89 10.46
N ILE A 256 0.35 18.44 10.01
CA ILE A 256 -0.88 18.50 10.80
C ILE A 256 -1.59 17.13 10.74
N CYS A 257 -1.97 16.63 11.91
CA CYS A 257 -2.60 15.33 12.06
C CYS A 257 -4.03 15.33 11.47
N LEU A 258 -4.20 14.64 10.34
CA LEU A 258 -5.50 14.46 9.69
C LEU A 258 -6.55 13.82 10.61
N TYR A 259 -6.14 12.93 11.53
CA TYR A 259 -7.06 12.31 12.49
C TYR A 259 -7.47 13.27 13.61
N PHE A 260 -6.62 14.25 13.96
CA PHE A 260 -6.94 15.27 14.95
C PHE A 260 -7.89 16.33 14.41
N ILE A 261 -7.70 16.80 13.17
CA ILE A 261 -8.67 17.71 12.52
C ILE A 261 -10.07 17.06 12.47
N ARG A 262 -10.13 15.73 12.47
CA ARG A 262 -11.35 14.92 12.53
C ARG A 262 -11.77 14.52 13.94
N MET A 263 -11.21 15.15 14.97
CA MET A 263 -11.54 14.94 16.40
C MET A 263 -11.24 13.55 16.99
N HIS A 264 -10.51 12.68 16.29
CA HIS A 264 -10.33 11.26 16.66
C HIS A 264 -8.89 10.75 16.56
N CYS A 265 -7.89 11.58 16.87
CA CYS A 265 -6.52 11.07 17.02
C CYS A 265 -6.41 10.17 18.27
N SER A 266 -6.38 8.86 18.06
CA SER A 266 -6.24 7.85 19.14
C SER A 266 -4.94 7.98 19.94
N PHE A 267 -3.93 8.66 19.40
CA PHE A 267 -2.64 8.88 20.04
C PHE A 267 -2.63 10.06 21.02
N LYS A 268 -3.64 10.95 21.00
CA LYS A 268 -3.72 12.13 21.89
C LYS A 268 -2.37 12.87 21.98
N ASP A 269 -1.89 13.16 23.19
CA ASP A 269 -0.64 13.89 23.42
C ASP A 269 0.63 13.13 23.00
N LYS A 270 0.50 11.84 22.64
CA LYS A 270 1.59 11.01 22.10
C LYS A 270 1.67 11.05 20.58
N CYS A 271 0.82 11.83 19.90
CA CYS A 271 0.90 11.97 18.45
C CYS A 271 2.17 12.74 18.05
N ALA A 272 2.95 12.18 17.13
CA ALA A 272 4.15 12.84 16.61
C ALA A 272 3.83 14.02 15.67
N ARG A 273 2.58 14.14 15.20
CA ARG A 273 2.09 15.19 14.30
C ARG A 273 1.43 16.33 15.07
N VAL A 274 1.35 17.50 14.45
CA VAL A 274 0.72 18.67 15.07
C VAL A 274 -0.79 18.49 15.16
N HIS A 275 -1.32 18.66 16.36
CA HIS A 275 -2.75 18.74 16.63
C HIS A 275 -3.21 20.19 16.42
N TRP A 276 -3.87 20.44 15.28
CA TRP A 276 -4.41 21.74 14.93
C TRP A 276 -5.77 21.59 14.24
N HIS A 277 -6.68 22.54 14.43
CA HIS A 277 -8.07 22.43 13.97
C HIS A 277 -8.30 22.88 12.52
N LEU A 278 -7.28 23.47 11.85
CA LEU A 278 -7.30 23.83 10.42
C LEU A 278 -6.28 22.97 9.64
N PRO A 279 -6.46 22.79 8.31
CA PRO A 279 -5.52 22.05 7.48
C PRO A 279 -4.20 22.79 7.22
N TYR A 280 -4.06 24.01 7.76
CA TYR A 280 -2.87 24.84 7.71
C TYR A 280 -2.61 25.48 9.08
N ARG A 281 -1.33 25.75 9.37
CA ARG A 281 -0.92 26.51 10.55
C ARG A 281 0.28 27.40 10.21
N TRP A 282 0.13 28.71 10.40
CA TRP A 282 1.18 29.70 10.16
C TRP A 282 1.88 30.09 11.46
N GLN A 283 3.20 30.02 11.47
CA GLN A 283 4.01 30.32 12.65
C GLN A 283 5.23 31.16 12.29
N VAL A 284 5.62 32.06 13.19
CA VAL A 284 6.84 32.86 13.11
C VAL A 284 7.85 32.39 14.15
N LEU A 285 9.12 32.35 13.77
CA LEU A 285 10.22 32.03 14.67
C LEU A 285 10.44 33.21 15.63
N ASP A 286 10.42 32.93 16.93
CA ASP A 286 10.66 33.90 17.97
C ASP A 286 12.12 34.36 18.01
N SER A 287 12.39 35.44 18.74
CA SER A 287 13.76 35.99 18.89
C SER A 287 14.75 35.02 19.54
N ASP A 288 14.27 33.97 20.22
CA ASP A 288 15.09 32.90 20.78
C ASP A 288 15.65 31.93 19.72
N GLY A 289 15.20 32.02 18.46
CA GLY A 289 15.63 31.19 17.35
C GLY A 289 15.15 29.73 17.40
N VAL A 290 14.29 29.36 18.34
CA VAL A 290 13.83 27.97 18.56
C VAL A 290 12.31 27.86 18.66
N THR A 291 11.66 28.84 19.30
CA THR A 291 10.22 28.81 19.57
C THR A 291 9.43 29.29 18.37
N TRP A 292 8.42 28.52 17.96
CA TRP A 292 7.49 28.91 16.89
C TRP A 292 6.18 29.40 17.48
N LYS A 293 5.84 30.67 17.25
CA LYS A 293 4.60 31.32 17.72
C LYS A 293 3.57 31.41 16.61
N ASP A 294 2.30 31.19 16.93
CA ASP A 294 1.21 31.29 15.96
C ASP A 294 0.94 32.75 15.55
N LEU A 295 0.72 32.98 14.26
CA LEU A 295 0.28 34.28 13.75
C LEU A 295 -1.23 34.45 13.93
N GLN A 296 -1.68 35.64 14.35
CA GLN A 296 -3.08 35.89 14.75
C GLN A 296 -4.07 35.88 13.57
N ASN A 297 -3.70 36.40 12.39
CA ASN A 297 -4.58 36.50 11.21
C ASN A 297 -4.33 35.36 10.20
N MET A 298 -4.19 34.13 10.71
CA MET A 298 -3.77 32.96 9.94
C MET A 298 -4.62 32.64 8.71
N GLU A 299 -5.94 32.83 8.81
CA GLU A 299 -6.86 32.52 7.70
C GLU A 299 -6.71 33.51 6.55
N ASP A 300 -6.53 34.81 6.84
CA ASP A 300 -6.26 35.83 5.83
C ASP A 300 -4.88 35.63 5.19
N ILE A 301 -3.88 35.26 5.99
CA ILE A 301 -2.53 34.90 5.49
C ILE A 301 -2.64 33.71 4.55
N GLU A 302 -3.37 32.65 4.95
CA GLU A 302 -3.58 31.48 4.10
C GLU A 302 -4.31 31.85 2.81
N LYS A 303 -5.38 32.64 2.89
CA LYS A 303 -6.16 33.08 1.72
C LYS A 303 -5.30 33.85 0.73
N ALA A 304 -4.47 34.78 1.21
CA ALA A 304 -3.53 35.51 0.38
C ALA A 304 -2.45 34.57 -0.21
N TYR A 305 -1.92 33.63 0.58
CA TYR A 305 -0.92 32.67 0.10
C TYR A 305 -1.47 31.74 -0.98
N CYS A 306 -2.72 31.30 -0.87
CA CYS A 306 -3.37 30.44 -1.86
C CYS A 306 -3.48 31.08 -3.25
N ASP A 307 -3.50 32.40 -3.33
CA ASP A 307 -3.55 33.13 -4.59
C ASP A 307 -2.13 33.29 -5.18
N PRO A 308 -1.84 32.75 -6.38
CA PRO A 308 -0.54 32.89 -6.99
C PRO A 308 -0.19 34.35 -7.37
N GLN A 309 -1.14 35.29 -7.36
CA GLN A 309 -0.88 36.70 -7.66
C GLN A 309 -0.28 37.48 -6.48
N HIS A 310 -0.44 37.00 -5.24
CA HIS A 310 0.08 37.67 -4.06
C HIS A 310 1.49 37.19 -3.68
N ASP A 311 2.37 38.14 -3.41
CA ASP A 311 3.70 37.92 -2.85
C ASP A 311 3.74 38.13 -1.34
N THR A 312 2.75 38.82 -0.78
CA THR A 312 2.66 39.10 0.66
C THR A 312 1.24 38.94 1.20
N SER A 313 1.11 38.85 2.53
CA SER A 313 -0.18 38.72 3.20
C SER A 313 -0.97 40.03 3.38
N SER A 314 -0.43 41.19 2.98
CA SER A 314 -1.09 42.48 3.12
C SER A 314 -1.66 42.98 1.80
N LEU A 315 -2.94 43.37 1.80
CA LEU A 315 -3.58 44.06 0.68
C LEU A 315 -3.36 45.59 0.70
N HIS A 316 -2.81 46.13 1.78
CA HIS A 316 -2.55 47.57 1.96
C HIS A 316 -1.05 47.85 2.21
N PRO A 317 -0.41 48.78 1.46
CA PRO A 317 1.03 49.07 1.57
C PRO A 317 1.50 49.69 2.91
N SER A 318 0.58 50.07 3.80
CA SER A 318 0.88 50.88 5.00
C SER A 318 1.01 50.08 6.30
N THR A 319 0.80 48.76 6.31
CA THR A 319 1.02 47.93 7.50
C THR A 319 2.43 47.34 7.51
N VAL A 320 3.24 47.73 8.50
CA VAL A 320 4.67 47.38 8.66
C VAL A 320 4.91 45.88 8.96
N GLN A 321 3.86 45.07 9.06
CA GLN A 321 3.94 43.68 9.48
C GLN A 321 3.04 42.77 8.62
N SER A 322 3.61 42.26 7.53
CA SER A 322 2.99 41.24 6.68
C SER A 322 3.97 40.10 6.41
N VAL A 323 3.44 38.92 6.06
CA VAL A 323 4.25 37.76 5.68
C VAL A 323 4.66 37.92 4.24
N ASP A 324 5.96 37.89 3.95
CA ASP A 324 6.51 37.75 2.60
C ASP A 324 6.55 36.27 2.23
N PHE A 325 5.78 35.88 1.22
CA PHE A 325 5.63 34.49 0.77
C PHE A 325 6.79 34.01 -0.10
N MET A 326 7.58 34.92 -0.67
CA MET A 326 8.74 34.59 -1.51
C MET A 326 9.95 34.28 -0.63
N THR A 327 10.15 35.08 0.42
CA THR A 327 11.25 34.89 1.38
C THR A 327 10.86 34.03 2.58
N MET A 328 9.56 33.78 2.79
CA MET A 328 9.01 33.12 3.98
C MET A 328 9.43 33.83 5.27
N THR A 329 9.19 35.14 5.35
CA THR A 329 9.56 35.98 6.51
C THR A 329 8.44 36.90 6.98
N TYR A 330 8.50 37.37 8.23
CA TYR A 330 7.60 38.36 8.84
C TYR A 330 8.41 39.23 9.78
N GLY A 331 8.52 40.54 9.49
CA GLY A 331 9.34 41.46 10.29
C GLY A 331 10.82 41.06 10.39
N GLY A 332 11.36 40.41 9.35
CA GLY A 332 12.73 39.87 9.33
C GLY A 332 12.90 38.47 9.96
N SER A 333 11.91 37.98 10.71
CA SER A 333 11.92 36.63 11.29
C SER A 333 11.42 35.57 10.31
N SER A 334 11.95 34.34 10.41
CA SER A 334 11.52 33.22 9.57
C SER A 334 10.07 32.81 9.87
N VAL A 335 9.32 32.47 8.83
CA VAL A 335 7.93 32.00 8.91
C VAL A 335 7.84 30.59 8.33
N ARG A 336 6.97 29.76 8.90
CA ARG A 336 6.61 28.45 8.35
C ARG A 336 5.12 28.25 8.24
N ARG A 337 4.72 27.50 7.22
CA ARG A 337 3.37 26.97 7.03
C ARG A 337 3.39 25.47 7.24
N LEU A 338 2.68 24.99 8.26
CA LEU A 338 2.40 23.58 8.45
C LEU A 338 1.17 23.19 7.63
N SER A 339 1.12 21.96 7.13
CA SER A 339 -0.01 21.47 6.33
C SER A 339 -0.43 20.07 6.73
N THR A 340 -1.67 19.69 6.42
CA THR A 340 -2.03 18.28 6.32
C THR A 340 -1.30 17.59 5.18
N ALA A 341 -1.32 16.25 5.17
CA ALA A 341 -0.73 15.47 4.08
C ALA A 341 -1.26 15.90 2.70
N SER A 342 -0.40 15.85 1.68
CA SER A 342 -0.77 16.17 0.29
C SER A 342 -1.88 15.24 -0.21
N SER A 343 -2.86 15.78 -0.94
CA SER A 343 -4.01 15.02 -1.43
C SER A 343 -3.64 13.89 -2.39
N VAL A 344 -2.47 13.96 -3.06
CA VAL A 344 -1.99 12.88 -3.94
C VAL A 344 -1.37 11.70 -3.17
N SER A 345 -0.96 11.94 -1.92
CA SER A 345 -0.34 10.93 -1.06
C SER A 345 -1.36 10.07 -0.29
N LYS A 346 -2.63 10.46 -0.32
CA LYS A 346 -3.72 9.80 0.41
C LYS A 346 -4.88 9.48 -0.54
N PRO A 347 -5.61 8.38 -0.31
CA PRO A 347 -6.80 8.10 -1.10
C PRO A 347 -7.88 9.19 -0.97
N PRO A 348 -8.80 9.36 -1.95
CA PRO A 348 -9.78 10.45 -1.99
C PRO A 348 -10.73 10.58 -0.78
N HIS A 349 -10.93 9.50 0.00
CA HIS A 349 -11.73 9.54 1.22
C HIS A 349 -11.04 10.28 2.38
N TYR A 350 -9.76 10.62 2.23
CA TYR A 350 -9.09 11.53 3.14
C TYR A 350 -9.53 12.99 2.87
N ILE A 351 -10.74 13.36 3.30
CA ILE A 351 -11.17 14.77 3.40
C ILE A 351 -10.15 15.63 4.18
N LEU A 352 -10.00 16.89 3.78
CA LEU A 352 -9.10 17.90 4.38
C LEU A 352 -7.58 17.64 4.23
N THR A 353 -7.18 16.75 3.31
CA THR A 353 -5.81 16.77 2.77
C THR A 353 -5.53 18.06 2.03
N THR A 354 -4.29 18.53 2.06
CA THR A 354 -3.91 19.75 1.34
C THR A 354 -3.82 19.44 -0.16
N GLN A 355 -4.72 20.03 -0.94
CA GLN A 355 -4.66 19.96 -2.41
C GLN A 355 -3.72 21.06 -2.91
N TRP A 356 -2.65 20.65 -3.58
CA TRP A 356 -1.68 21.57 -4.16
C TRP A 356 -1.96 21.78 -5.64
N LEU A 357 -1.99 23.05 -6.04
CA LEU A 357 -2.20 23.52 -7.40
C LEU A 357 -0.91 24.15 -7.92
N TRP A 358 -0.66 23.96 -9.21
CA TRP A 358 0.54 24.44 -9.87
C TRP A 358 0.15 25.44 -10.94
N TYR A 359 0.83 26.59 -10.93
CA TYR A 359 0.58 27.70 -11.82
C TYR A 359 1.84 28.11 -12.55
N TRP A 360 1.69 28.65 -13.75
CA TRP A 360 2.75 29.34 -14.48
C TRP A 360 2.28 30.73 -14.88
N LYS A 361 3.22 31.68 -14.94
CA LYS A 361 2.93 33.08 -15.31
C LYS A 361 3.07 33.27 -16.81
N ASP A 362 2.03 33.77 -17.46
CA ASP A 362 2.07 34.09 -18.88
C ASP A 362 2.75 35.43 -19.19
N GLU A 363 2.82 35.75 -20.49
CA GLU A 363 3.47 36.96 -21.00
C GLU A 363 2.75 38.24 -20.56
N ASN A 364 1.45 38.14 -20.26
CA ASN A 364 0.64 39.24 -19.75
C ASN A 364 0.65 39.33 -18.22
N GLY A 365 1.45 38.48 -17.56
CA GLY A 365 1.54 38.42 -16.11
C GLY A 365 0.40 37.66 -15.42
N LYS A 366 -0.48 36.98 -16.17
CA LYS A 366 -1.59 36.19 -15.63
C LYS A 366 -1.10 34.81 -15.21
N TRP A 367 -1.55 34.36 -14.04
CA TRP A 367 -1.28 33.02 -13.55
C TRP A 367 -2.29 32.01 -14.11
N LEU A 368 -1.79 30.95 -14.73
CA LEU A 368 -2.59 29.89 -15.35
C LEU A 368 -2.27 28.55 -14.70
N GLU A 369 -3.31 27.79 -14.35
CA GLU A 369 -3.14 26.48 -13.71
C GLU A 369 -2.74 25.41 -14.75
N TYR A 370 -1.78 24.56 -14.40
CA TYR A 370 -1.45 23.40 -15.22
C TYR A 370 -2.61 22.41 -15.30
N GLY A 371 -3.12 22.18 -16.51
CA GLY A 371 -4.24 21.28 -16.77
C GLY A 371 -5.62 21.94 -16.79
N ARG A 372 -5.72 23.26 -16.53
CA ARG A 372 -6.92 24.07 -16.78
C ARG A 372 -6.56 25.29 -17.64
N GLY A 373 -6.87 25.23 -18.93
CA GLY A 373 -6.69 26.38 -19.82
C GLY A 373 -7.69 26.37 -20.97
N ASP A 374 -8.19 27.56 -21.32
CA ASP A 374 -9.12 27.84 -22.43
C ASP A 374 -8.40 27.93 -23.80
N GLY A 375 -7.16 27.43 -23.90
CA GLY A 375 -6.38 27.44 -25.14
C GLY A 375 -6.57 26.15 -25.93
N ASP A 376 -6.52 26.27 -27.26
CA ASP A 376 -6.73 25.19 -28.25
C ASP A 376 -5.84 23.94 -28.09
N THR A 377 -4.86 23.93 -27.19
CA THR A 377 -4.06 22.74 -26.84
C THR A 377 -3.57 22.77 -25.36
N PRO A 378 -4.11 21.92 -24.46
CA PRO A 378 -3.67 21.86 -23.06
C PRO A 378 -2.26 21.27 -22.91
N ALA A 379 -1.55 21.66 -21.85
CA ALA A 379 -0.26 21.07 -21.48
C ALA A 379 -0.42 19.57 -21.15
N SER A 380 0.61 18.77 -21.45
CA SER A 380 0.62 17.31 -21.17
C SER A 380 0.75 16.96 -19.68
N VAL A 381 0.85 17.97 -18.81
CA VAL A 381 0.98 17.84 -17.36
C VAL A 381 -0.12 18.63 -16.66
N THR A 382 -0.57 18.11 -15.53
CA THR A 382 -1.60 18.70 -14.67
C THR A 382 -1.03 19.02 -13.29
N SER A 383 -1.68 19.89 -12.51
CA SER A 383 -1.36 20.14 -11.10
C SER A 383 -1.16 18.83 -10.31
N GLN A 384 -2.03 17.83 -10.53
CA GLN A 384 -1.93 16.53 -9.86
C GLN A 384 -0.69 15.73 -10.28
N THR A 385 -0.33 15.76 -11.57
CA THR A 385 0.86 15.06 -12.08
C THR A 385 2.13 15.71 -11.53
N LEU A 386 2.20 17.04 -11.55
CA LEU A 386 3.33 17.79 -11.01
C LEU A 386 3.48 17.58 -9.51
N GLU A 387 2.37 17.57 -8.77
CA GLU A 387 2.41 17.30 -7.32
C GLU A 387 2.89 15.87 -7.00
N ASN A 388 2.50 14.86 -7.78
CA ASN A 388 3.02 13.48 -7.61
C ASN A 388 4.54 13.42 -7.78
N VAL A 389 5.07 14.09 -8.80
CA VAL A 389 6.52 14.11 -9.05
C VAL A 389 7.23 14.91 -7.96
N TYR A 390 6.71 16.07 -7.56
CA TYR A 390 7.28 16.89 -6.48
C TYR A 390 7.37 16.15 -5.14
N GLN A 391 6.38 15.32 -4.81
CA GLN A 391 6.40 14.51 -3.60
C GLN A 391 7.44 13.37 -3.67
N ALA A 392 7.73 12.86 -4.86
CA ALA A 392 8.72 11.80 -5.07
C ALA A 392 10.16 12.35 -5.15
N ASP A 393 10.33 13.49 -5.81
CA ASP A 393 11.62 14.14 -6.04
C ASP A 393 11.43 15.66 -6.18
N ARG A 394 11.94 16.41 -5.20
CA ARG A 394 11.83 17.88 -5.13
C ARG A 394 12.88 18.60 -5.98
N ASP A 395 13.87 17.88 -6.51
CA ASP A 395 14.93 18.40 -7.37
C ASP A 395 14.74 17.95 -8.84
N ALA A 396 13.63 17.25 -9.15
CA ALA A 396 13.33 16.76 -10.49
C ALA A 396 13.16 17.88 -11.52
N ALA A 397 13.61 17.59 -12.75
CA ALA A 397 13.34 18.37 -13.95
C ALA A 397 12.36 17.61 -14.85
N ILE A 398 11.20 18.20 -15.14
CA ILE A 398 10.09 17.53 -15.80
C ILE A 398 9.95 18.00 -17.25
N PRO A 399 10.28 17.17 -18.25
CA PRO A 399 9.98 17.50 -19.63
C PRO A 399 8.46 17.37 -19.88
N PHE A 400 7.87 18.35 -20.54
CA PHE A 400 6.48 18.32 -20.95
C PHE A 400 6.24 19.12 -22.23
N SER A 401 5.11 18.86 -22.89
CA SER A 401 4.71 19.57 -24.10
C SER A 401 3.45 20.41 -23.86
N ALA A 402 3.37 21.58 -24.46
CA ALA A 402 2.13 22.37 -24.57
C ALA A 402 1.96 22.83 -26.02
N GLY A 403 0.94 22.30 -26.69
CA GLY A 403 0.81 22.42 -28.15
C GLY A 403 2.04 21.89 -28.88
N LYS A 404 2.63 22.71 -29.76
CA LYS A 404 3.85 22.36 -30.53
C LYS A 404 5.15 22.66 -29.78
N GLN A 405 5.07 23.22 -28.57
CA GLN A 405 6.23 23.66 -27.79
C GLN A 405 6.64 22.60 -26.77
N GLN A 406 7.95 22.49 -26.54
CA GLN A 406 8.55 21.61 -25.54
C GLN A 406 9.15 22.44 -24.41
N TYR A 407 8.91 22.02 -23.17
CA TYR A 407 9.34 22.70 -21.97
C TYR A 407 9.99 21.74 -20.99
N ILE A 408 10.81 22.29 -20.09
CA ILE A 408 11.31 21.62 -18.89
C ILE A 408 10.87 22.45 -17.69
N LEU A 409 10.15 21.84 -16.75
CA LEU A 409 9.77 22.44 -15.47
C LEU A 409 10.81 22.05 -14.41
N ASN A 410 11.37 23.03 -13.71
CA ASN A 410 12.30 22.85 -12.62
C ASN A 410 11.66 23.29 -11.30
N PHE A 411 11.67 22.39 -10.32
CA PHE A 411 11.14 22.65 -8.97
C PHE A 411 12.07 23.46 -8.07
N LYS A 412 13.28 23.75 -8.55
CA LYS A 412 14.29 24.51 -7.84
C LYS A 412 14.92 25.54 -8.75
N GLY A 413 14.76 26.79 -8.37
CA GLY A 413 15.35 27.96 -8.99
C GLY A 413 16.80 28.19 -8.60
N GLU A 414 17.49 28.97 -9.43
CA GLU A 414 18.84 29.46 -9.14
C GLU A 414 18.83 30.65 -8.17
N THR A 415 17.70 31.36 -8.03
CA THR A 415 17.56 32.55 -7.17
C THR A 415 16.35 32.43 -6.23
N LYS A 416 16.39 33.15 -5.09
CA LYS A 416 15.26 33.24 -4.16
C LYS A 416 14.02 33.90 -4.78
N THR A 417 14.20 34.75 -5.79
CA THR A 417 13.12 35.48 -6.48
C THR A 417 12.46 34.66 -7.58
N LEU A 418 13.09 33.57 -8.05
CA LEU A 418 12.53 32.67 -9.05
C LEU A 418 12.61 31.21 -8.56
N PRO A 419 11.90 30.85 -7.48
CA PRO A 419 12.10 29.58 -6.78
C PRO A 419 11.71 28.34 -7.60
N MET A 420 10.83 28.48 -8.58
CA MET A 420 10.43 27.44 -9.53
C MET A 420 10.18 28.09 -10.89
N TYR A 421 10.50 27.39 -11.97
CA TYR A 421 10.33 27.93 -13.32
C TYR A 421 10.15 26.83 -14.36
N GLN A 422 9.54 27.19 -15.50
CA GLN A 422 9.57 26.41 -16.72
C GLN A 422 10.46 27.08 -17.76
N GLN A 423 11.15 26.31 -18.58
CA GLN A 423 11.98 26.81 -19.67
C GLN A 423 11.57 26.17 -21.00
N ASN A 424 11.38 26.98 -22.05
CA ASN A 424 11.18 26.47 -23.40
C ASN A 424 12.48 25.86 -23.95
N VAL A 425 12.44 24.65 -24.46
CA VAL A 425 13.64 23.92 -24.93
C VAL A 425 14.27 24.60 -26.15
N LYS A 426 13.46 25.15 -27.06
CA LYS A 426 13.89 25.77 -28.32
C LYS A 426 14.32 27.23 -28.13
N TYR A 427 13.45 28.05 -27.54
CA TYR A 427 13.66 29.49 -27.43
C TYR A 427 14.36 29.92 -26.15
N LYS A 428 14.59 28.98 -25.21
CA LYS A 428 15.23 29.22 -23.90
C LYS A 428 14.51 30.23 -23.01
N THR A 429 13.30 30.66 -23.38
CA THR A 429 12.46 31.55 -22.58
C THR A 429 12.08 30.89 -21.25
N ILE A 430 12.18 31.64 -20.16
CA ILE A 430 11.91 31.19 -18.80
C ILE A 430 10.60 31.85 -18.33
N ARG A 431 9.73 31.06 -17.69
CA ARG A 431 8.51 31.56 -17.05
C ARG A 431 8.43 31.08 -15.61
N GLU A 432 7.98 31.97 -14.73
CA GLU A 432 7.83 31.69 -13.30
C GLU A 432 6.75 30.62 -13.07
N VAL A 433 7.01 29.74 -12.10
CA VAL A 433 6.08 28.70 -11.65
C VAL A 433 5.81 28.88 -10.17
N ARG A 434 4.55 28.71 -9.76
CA ARG A 434 4.14 28.76 -8.34
C ARG A 434 3.34 27.54 -7.96
N ARG A 435 3.67 26.98 -6.80
CA ARG A 435 2.91 25.92 -6.12
C ARG A 435 2.13 26.53 -4.97
N ARG A 436 0.79 26.54 -5.05
CA ARG A 436 -0.11 27.09 -4.01
C ARG A 436 -1.17 26.08 -3.58
N PRO A 437 -1.57 26.04 -2.30
CA PRO A 437 -2.63 25.16 -1.85
C PRO A 437 -3.99 25.73 -2.28
N LEU A 438 -4.98 24.87 -2.54
CA LEU A 438 -6.37 25.30 -2.66
C LEU A 438 -6.87 25.78 -1.29
N PHE A 439 -7.40 27.00 -1.24
CA PHE A 439 -7.90 27.59 0.00
C PHE A 439 -9.06 26.79 0.60
N VAL A 440 -9.05 26.63 1.91
CA VAL A 440 -10.11 25.97 2.69
C VAL A 440 -10.38 26.82 3.92
N SER A 441 -11.47 27.59 3.95
CA SER A 441 -11.77 28.43 5.11
C SER A 441 -12.06 27.61 6.37
N ALA A 442 -11.99 28.22 7.56
CA ALA A 442 -12.48 27.64 8.80
C ALA A 442 -13.96 27.25 8.69
N HIS A 443 -14.74 28.01 7.91
CA HIS A 443 -16.10 27.64 7.56
C HIS A 443 -16.16 26.40 6.67
N ASP A 444 -15.29 26.24 5.67
CA ASP A 444 -15.20 25.03 4.85
C ASP A 444 -14.72 23.82 5.64
N VAL A 445 -13.86 24.00 6.65
CA VAL A 445 -13.47 22.92 7.58
C VAL A 445 -14.67 22.53 8.44
N LYS A 446 -15.42 23.51 8.95
CA LYS A 446 -16.68 23.25 9.67
C LYS A 446 -17.73 22.65 8.75
N ILE A 447 -17.85 23.03 7.49
CA ILE A 447 -18.75 22.39 6.53
C ILE A 447 -18.21 21.01 6.19
N LYS A 448 -16.92 20.77 5.96
CA LYS A 448 -16.43 19.43 5.61
C LYS A 448 -16.40 18.50 6.82
N GLY A 449 -16.32 19.05 8.04
CA GLY A 449 -16.45 18.37 9.33
C GLY A 449 -17.91 18.17 9.79
N ASN A 450 -18.79 19.15 9.54
CA ASN A 450 -20.24 19.15 9.84
C ASN A 450 -21.12 18.86 8.60
N SER A 451 -20.54 18.52 7.44
CA SER A 451 -21.22 17.83 6.32
C SER A 451 -21.51 16.37 6.70
N SER A 452 -21.49 16.11 8.00
CA SER A 452 -22.61 15.60 8.77
C SER A 452 -23.97 16.34 8.63
N SER A 453 -24.39 16.77 7.41
CA SER A 453 -25.82 16.65 7.08
C SER A 453 -26.11 15.17 6.77
N THR A 454 -25.86 14.32 7.77
CA THR A 454 -26.24 12.91 7.72
C THR A 454 -27.75 12.76 7.60
N ALA A 455 -28.53 13.74 8.05
CA ALA A 455 -29.99 13.68 8.04
C ALA A 455 -30.65 13.61 6.65
N GLU A 456 -29.99 14.13 5.59
CA GLU A 456 -30.49 14.10 4.20
C GLU A 456 -29.79 13.05 3.30
N SER A 457 -28.64 12.52 3.70
CA SER A 457 -27.80 11.63 2.85
C SER A 457 -27.69 10.18 3.31
N VAL A 458 -28.19 9.84 4.50
CA VAL A 458 -28.29 8.46 4.98
C VAL A 458 -29.60 7.81 4.53
N PRO A 459 -29.67 6.48 4.41
CA PRO A 459 -30.89 5.80 3.99
C PRO A 459 -32.08 6.14 4.89
N SER A 460 -33.25 6.30 4.29
CA SER A 460 -34.48 6.64 5.03
C SER A 460 -34.86 5.62 6.11
N HIS A 461 -34.40 4.38 5.97
CA HIS A 461 -34.65 3.30 6.92
C HIS A 461 -33.69 3.30 8.13
N TRP A 462 -32.67 4.17 8.15
CA TRP A 462 -31.78 4.32 9.31
C TRP A 462 -32.47 5.02 10.47
N ASP A 463 -32.09 4.62 11.68
CA ASP A 463 -32.50 5.31 12.90
C ASP A 463 -31.68 6.59 13.04
N LYS A 464 -32.33 7.72 12.75
CA LYS A 464 -31.70 9.05 12.80
C LYS A 464 -31.28 9.46 14.20
N SER A 465 -31.87 8.87 15.25
CA SER A 465 -31.47 9.09 16.65
C SER A 465 -30.22 8.28 17.05
N ALA A 466 -29.87 7.28 16.25
CA ALA A 466 -28.71 6.42 16.43
C ALA A 466 -27.62 6.67 15.37
N LEU A 467 -27.54 7.90 14.85
CA LEU A 467 -26.46 8.35 14.00
C LEU A 467 -25.29 8.84 14.87
N PRO A 468 -24.13 8.20 14.83
CA PRO A 468 -22.94 8.78 15.46
C PRO A 468 -22.42 9.94 14.60
N ASP A 469 -21.86 10.97 15.23
CA ASP A 469 -21.15 12.04 14.52
C ASP A 469 -19.93 11.48 13.74
N PHE A 470 -19.31 10.43 14.27
CA PHE A 470 -18.20 9.70 13.65
C PHE A 470 -18.15 8.23 14.08
N GLY A 471 -17.62 7.34 13.24
CA GLY A 471 -17.56 5.90 13.48
C GLY A 471 -18.87 5.18 13.14
N TYR A 472 -19.21 4.14 13.90
CA TYR A 472 -20.44 3.37 13.69
C TYR A 472 -21.27 3.19 14.95
N LYS A 473 -22.57 2.91 14.78
CA LYS A 473 -23.45 2.42 15.84
C LYS A 473 -24.16 1.15 15.39
N LEU A 474 -24.29 0.19 16.30
CA LEU A 474 -25.08 -1.03 16.08
C LEU A 474 -26.50 -0.79 16.57
N VAL A 475 -27.47 -0.92 15.66
CA VAL A 475 -28.89 -0.73 15.94
C VAL A 475 -29.60 -2.08 15.81
N PRO A 476 -30.08 -2.70 16.91
CA PRO A 476 -30.85 -3.93 16.85
C PRO A 476 -32.11 -3.76 16.00
N LEU A 477 -32.36 -4.68 15.08
CA LEU A 477 -33.56 -4.67 14.27
C LEU A 477 -34.70 -5.41 14.96
N SER A 478 -35.89 -4.79 14.98
CA SER A 478 -37.13 -5.46 15.36
C SER A 478 -37.54 -6.50 14.31
N LYS A 479 -38.14 -7.62 14.75
CA LYS A 479 -38.68 -8.64 13.84
C LYS A 479 -39.77 -8.13 12.90
N SER A 480 -40.40 -7.00 13.23
CA SER A 480 -41.45 -6.37 12.43
C SER A 480 -40.95 -5.53 11.25
N VAL A 481 -39.66 -5.18 11.19
CA VAL A 481 -39.13 -4.34 10.10
C VAL A 481 -38.79 -5.18 8.85
N LYS A 482 -39.01 -4.60 7.66
CA LYS A 482 -38.81 -5.29 6.37
C LYS A 482 -37.38 -5.83 6.21
N ASP A 483 -36.38 -5.07 6.64
CA ASP A 483 -34.97 -5.47 6.60
C ASP A 483 -34.72 -6.77 7.37
N PHE A 484 -35.33 -6.93 8.56
CA PHE A 484 -35.18 -8.15 9.35
C PHE A 484 -35.70 -9.37 8.59
N THR A 485 -36.88 -9.26 7.97
CA THR A 485 -37.48 -10.32 7.17
C THR A 485 -36.64 -10.64 5.93
N LEU A 486 -36.13 -9.61 5.24
CA LEU A 486 -35.25 -9.78 4.06
C LEU A 486 -33.97 -10.55 4.43
N ILE A 487 -33.24 -10.08 5.44
CA ILE A 487 -31.98 -10.70 5.86
C ILE A 487 -32.20 -12.11 6.40
N THR A 488 -33.28 -12.33 7.16
CA THR A 488 -33.69 -13.66 7.62
C THR A 488 -33.96 -14.60 6.45
N THR A 489 -34.69 -14.14 5.43
CA THR A 489 -35.02 -14.95 4.24
C THR A 489 -33.75 -15.32 3.47
N LEU A 490 -32.84 -14.37 3.24
CA LEU A 490 -31.56 -14.62 2.56
C LEU A 490 -30.70 -15.63 3.34
N PHE A 491 -30.63 -15.50 4.66
CA PHE A 491 -29.87 -16.41 5.52
C PHE A 491 -30.49 -17.82 5.53
N LYS A 492 -31.80 -17.92 5.78
CA LYS A 492 -32.55 -19.18 5.90
C LYS A 492 -32.63 -19.97 4.60
N ARG A 493 -32.45 -19.33 3.44
CA ARG A 493 -32.39 -20.00 2.13
C ARG A 493 -31.36 -21.14 2.10
N THR A 494 -30.24 -20.98 2.82
CA THR A 494 -29.17 -21.99 2.86
C THR A 494 -28.82 -22.47 4.26
N MET A 495 -29.36 -21.84 5.31
CA MET A 495 -29.17 -22.22 6.71
C MET A 495 -30.53 -22.40 7.44
N PRO A 496 -31.46 -23.25 6.94
CA PRO A 496 -32.82 -23.36 7.49
C PRO A 496 -32.85 -23.78 8.96
N ASN A 497 -31.89 -24.60 9.37
CA ASN A 497 -31.84 -25.21 10.71
C ASN A 497 -31.10 -24.37 11.77
N ARG A 498 -30.50 -23.23 11.41
CA ARG A 498 -29.81 -22.34 12.35
C ARG A 498 -30.76 -21.33 12.96
N THR A 499 -30.63 -21.02 14.24
CA THR A 499 -31.48 -20.05 14.92
C THR A 499 -30.82 -18.68 14.89
N ILE A 500 -31.49 -17.67 14.32
CA ILE A 500 -31.01 -16.28 14.38
C ILE A 500 -31.38 -15.72 15.76
N ASN A 501 -30.37 -15.31 16.52
CA ASN A 501 -30.51 -14.72 17.84
C ASN A 501 -30.78 -13.22 17.73
N SER A 502 -30.03 -12.52 16.88
CA SER A 502 -30.26 -11.10 16.58
C SER A 502 -29.72 -10.69 15.21
N ILE A 503 -30.28 -9.61 14.67
CA ILE A 503 -29.74 -8.89 13.51
C ILE A 503 -29.56 -7.44 13.93
N GLN A 504 -28.35 -6.92 13.79
CA GLN A 504 -28.04 -5.52 14.09
C GLN A 504 -27.66 -4.82 12.78
N ARG A 505 -28.25 -3.64 12.54
CA ARG A 505 -27.83 -2.76 11.45
C ARG A 505 -26.65 -1.92 11.90
N ILE A 506 -25.64 -1.85 11.05
CA ILE A 506 -24.46 -1.02 11.24
C ILE A 506 -24.77 0.33 10.58
N GLN A 507 -24.76 1.40 11.37
CA GLN A 507 -24.96 2.76 10.89
C GLN A 507 -23.63 3.50 10.98
N ASN A 508 -22.88 3.52 9.88
CA ASN A 508 -21.62 4.26 9.74
C ASN A 508 -21.76 5.29 8.61
N PRO A 509 -22.07 6.57 8.94
CA PRO A 509 -22.30 7.59 7.93
C PRO A 509 -21.08 7.86 7.03
N SER A 510 -19.87 7.73 7.58
CA SER A 510 -18.63 7.96 6.84
C SER A 510 -18.40 6.89 5.77
N LEU A 511 -18.57 5.61 6.14
CA LEU A 511 -18.46 4.51 5.17
C LEU A 511 -19.60 4.56 4.14
N TRP A 512 -20.82 4.92 4.56
CA TRP A 512 -21.95 5.08 3.66
C TRP A 512 -21.70 6.16 2.60
N LYS A 513 -21.16 7.31 2.98
CA LYS A 513 -20.84 8.41 2.05
C LYS A 513 -19.80 7.98 1.01
N VAL A 514 -18.78 7.23 1.43
CA VAL A 514 -17.75 6.69 0.54
C VAL A 514 -18.33 5.65 -0.41
N PHE A 515 -19.20 4.77 0.08
CA PHE A 515 -19.91 3.78 -0.72
C PHE A 515 -20.79 4.44 -1.80
N GLN A 516 -21.58 5.44 -1.42
CA GLN A 516 -22.43 6.19 -2.34
C GLN A 516 -21.63 6.98 -3.38
N TRP A 517 -20.49 7.56 -3.00
CA TRP A 517 -19.57 8.20 -3.93
C TRP A 517 -19.02 7.19 -4.95
N GLN A 518 -18.58 6.02 -4.49
CA GLN A 518 -18.09 4.96 -5.38
C GLN A 518 -19.18 4.48 -6.35
N LYS A 519 -20.42 4.35 -5.86
CA LYS A 519 -21.59 4.02 -6.68
C LYS A 519 -21.84 5.07 -7.77
N ALA A 520 -21.76 6.35 -7.44
CA ALA A 520 -21.91 7.42 -8.42
C ALA A 520 -20.81 7.37 -9.49
N GLN A 521 -19.56 7.15 -9.10
CA GLN A 521 -18.43 7.00 -10.02
C GLN A 521 -18.60 5.80 -10.97
N MET A 522 -19.04 4.66 -10.44
CA MET A 522 -19.30 3.47 -11.25
C MET A 522 -20.47 3.67 -12.22
N LYS A 523 -21.53 4.39 -11.79
CA LYS A 523 -22.67 4.76 -12.64
C LYS A 523 -22.23 5.64 -13.81
N GLU A 524 -21.45 6.68 -13.53
CA GLU A 524 -20.93 7.59 -14.55
C GLU A 524 -20.03 6.85 -15.56
N ARG A 525 -19.10 6.02 -15.06
CA ARG A 525 -18.22 5.18 -15.90
C ARG A 525 -19.00 4.22 -16.80
N ASN A 526 -20.14 3.71 -16.33
CA ASN A 526 -20.98 2.79 -17.09
C ASN A 526 -22.05 3.52 -17.94
N GLY A 527 -21.82 4.79 -18.29
CA GLY A 527 -22.69 5.57 -19.17
C GLY A 527 -24.03 5.93 -18.54
N GLY A 528 -24.05 6.14 -17.22
CA GLY A 528 -25.25 6.47 -16.45
C GLY A 528 -26.11 5.27 -16.05
N LYS A 529 -25.75 4.05 -16.46
CA LYS A 529 -26.49 2.83 -16.12
C LYS A 529 -26.44 2.53 -14.61
N PRO A 530 -27.54 2.04 -14.00
CA PRO A 530 -27.54 1.63 -12.60
C PRO A 530 -26.44 0.61 -12.31
N VAL A 531 -25.75 0.79 -11.18
CA VAL A 531 -24.73 -0.14 -10.70
C VAL A 531 -25.42 -1.29 -10.00
N ILE A 532 -25.03 -2.52 -10.31
CA ILE A 532 -25.59 -3.71 -9.67
C ILE A 532 -25.07 -3.79 -8.22
N GLU A 533 -26.03 -3.85 -7.29
CA GLU A 533 -25.81 -3.97 -5.85
C GLU A 533 -26.31 -5.33 -5.38
N GLN A 534 -25.56 -5.99 -4.48
CA GLN A 534 -26.00 -7.24 -3.88
C GLN A 534 -25.72 -7.30 -2.38
N TYR A 535 -26.68 -7.85 -1.63
CA TYR A 535 -26.47 -8.30 -0.27
C TYR A 535 -25.75 -9.65 -0.28
N LEU A 536 -24.53 -9.68 0.26
CA LEU A 536 -23.69 -10.86 0.27
C LEU A 536 -23.14 -11.12 1.68
N PHE A 537 -22.91 -12.38 1.98
CA PHE A 537 -22.47 -12.85 3.29
C PHE A 537 -20.95 -12.87 3.40
N HIS A 538 -20.43 -12.50 4.57
CA HIS A 538 -19.03 -12.63 4.92
C HIS A 538 -18.87 -13.19 6.34
N GLY A 539 -18.35 -14.42 6.44
CA GLY A 539 -18.02 -15.04 7.71
C GLY A 539 -16.64 -14.60 8.19
N THR A 540 -16.52 -14.24 9.47
CA THR A 540 -15.26 -13.75 10.04
C THR A 540 -15.17 -14.08 11.53
N ASP A 541 -14.02 -13.79 12.13
CA ASP A 541 -13.80 -13.91 13.57
C ASP A 541 -14.42 -12.73 14.32
N GLN A 542 -15.00 -12.99 15.49
CA GLN A 542 -15.60 -11.97 16.35
C GLN A 542 -14.62 -10.83 16.71
N SER A 543 -13.30 -11.11 16.78
CA SER A 543 -12.29 -10.08 17.06
C SER A 543 -12.14 -9.04 15.94
N LEU A 544 -12.67 -9.30 14.75
CA LEU A 544 -12.56 -8.40 13.60
C LEU A 544 -13.78 -7.50 13.41
N ILE A 545 -14.85 -7.69 14.22
CA ILE A 545 -16.10 -6.93 14.06
C ILE A 545 -15.87 -5.43 14.19
N GLU A 546 -15.22 -5.00 15.27
CA GLU A 546 -14.97 -3.57 15.51
C GLU A 546 -14.14 -2.94 14.38
N ALA A 547 -13.10 -3.63 13.93
CA ALA A 547 -12.26 -3.16 12.84
C ALA A 547 -13.03 -3.05 11.51
N ILE A 548 -13.89 -4.02 11.18
CA ILE A 548 -14.68 -4.01 9.94
C ILE A 548 -15.75 -2.92 10.00
N CYS A 549 -16.47 -2.78 11.11
CA CYS A 549 -17.50 -1.75 11.26
C CYS A 549 -16.92 -0.33 11.22
N GLU A 550 -15.71 -0.14 11.75
CA GLU A 550 -15.06 1.18 11.82
C GLU A 550 -14.30 1.51 10.51
N GLN A 551 -13.57 0.56 9.94
CA GLN A 551 -12.57 0.79 8.88
C GLN A 551 -12.93 0.16 7.53
N ASN A 552 -14.04 -0.56 7.46
CA ASN A 552 -14.49 -1.38 6.34
C ASN A 552 -13.65 -2.66 6.15
N PHE A 553 -14.06 -3.54 5.23
CA PHE A 553 -13.33 -4.76 4.89
C PHE A 553 -12.01 -4.41 4.17
N ASP A 554 -10.88 -4.90 4.68
CA ASP A 554 -9.58 -4.81 4.02
C ASP A 554 -8.98 -6.20 3.89
N TRP A 555 -8.98 -6.75 2.67
CA TRP A 555 -8.41 -8.07 2.40
C TRP A 555 -6.92 -8.19 2.74
N ARG A 556 -6.20 -7.07 2.89
CA ARG A 556 -4.80 -7.08 3.35
C ARG A 556 -4.68 -7.35 4.85
N MET A 557 -5.79 -7.18 5.58
CA MET A 557 -5.92 -7.37 7.03
C MET A 557 -6.76 -8.61 7.37
N CYS A 558 -7.75 -8.95 6.54
CA CYS A 558 -8.57 -10.14 6.65
C CYS A 558 -7.85 -11.33 5.99
N GLY A 559 -7.60 -12.40 6.75
CA GLY A 559 -6.74 -13.53 6.34
C GLY A 559 -6.96 -14.05 4.92
N VAL A 560 -5.88 -14.52 4.29
CA VAL A 560 -5.74 -14.92 2.88
C VAL A 560 -6.52 -16.19 2.48
N HIS A 561 -7.60 -16.52 3.18
CA HIS A 561 -8.39 -17.71 2.93
C HIS A 561 -9.23 -17.53 1.66
N GLY A 562 -8.84 -18.25 0.61
CA GLY A 562 -9.53 -18.28 -0.67
C GLY A 562 -9.08 -17.15 -1.58
N THR A 563 -7.95 -17.29 -2.26
CA THR A 563 -7.52 -16.38 -3.33
C THR A 563 -7.86 -16.92 -4.72
N ALA A 564 -8.68 -17.97 -4.82
CA ALA A 564 -8.93 -18.70 -6.07
C ALA A 564 -9.40 -17.81 -7.23
N TYR A 565 -10.10 -16.72 -6.93
CA TYR A 565 -10.73 -15.81 -7.90
C TYR A 565 -10.17 -14.38 -7.85
N GLY A 566 -9.05 -14.17 -7.14
CA GLY A 566 -8.36 -12.88 -7.01
C GLY A 566 -7.87 -12.59 -5.60
N LYS A 567 -6.98 -11.61 -5.46
CA LYS A 567 -6.50 -11.06 -4.19
C LYS A 567 -7.35 -9.84 -3.81
N GLY A 568 -8.56 -10.11 -3.32
CA GLY A 568 -9.54 -9.11 -2.92
C GLY A 568 -10.39 -9.60 -1.75
N SER A 569 -11.40 -8.82 -1.38
CA SER A 569 -12.37 -9.20 -0.34
C SER A 569 -13.43 -10.14 -0.92
N TYR A 570 -13.63 -11.29 -0.28
CA TYR A 570 -14.54 -12.35 -0.73
C TYR A 570 -15.90 -12.25 -0.05
N PHE A 571 -16.95 -12.37 -0.85
CA PHE A 571 -18.33 -12.37 -0.39
C PHE A 571 -19.10 -13.52 -1.03
N ALA A 572 -19.90 -14.21 -0.25
CA ALA A 572 -20.68 -15.34 -0.72
C ALA A 572 -22.15 -14.97 -0.88
N ARG A 573 -22.78 -15.46 -1.94
CA ARG A 573 -24.23 -15.37 -2.14
C ARG A 573 -25.00 -16.16 -1.07
N ASP A 574 -24.42 -17.28 -0.63
CA ASP A 574 -25.07 -18.24 0.26
C ASP A 574 -24.43 -18.21 1.65
N ALA A 575 -25.25 -18.02 2.69
CA ALA A 575 -24.81 -17.95 4.08
C ALA A 575 -24.08 -19.21 4.54
N SER A 576 -24.47 -20.39 4.04
CA SER A 576 -23.80 -21.65 4.37
C SER A 576 -22.33 -21.71 3.95
N TYR A 577 -21.95 -20.99 2.89
CA TYR A 577 -20.54 -20.87 2.50
C TYR A 577 -19.77 -20.10 3.57
N SER A 578 -20.33 -18.97 4.02
CA SER A 578 -19.75 -18.05 5.00
C SER A 578 -19.72 -18.62 6.42
N ASP A 579 -20.67 -19.48 6.80
CA ASP A 579 -20.71 -20.15 8.12
C ASP A 579 -19.43 -20.93 8.44
N ARG A 580 -18.75 -21.46 7.41
CA ARG A 580 -17.47 -22.18 7.54
C ARG A 580 -16.33 -21.29 8.02
N TYR A 581 -16.46 -19.98 7.86
CA TYR A 581 -15.49 -18.97 8.25
C TYR A 581 -15.92 -18.20 9.51
N SER A 582 -17.17 -18.34 9.93
CA SER A 582 -17.68 -17.82 11.20
C SER A 582 -17.23 -18.70 12.37
N MET A 583 -16.22 -18.24 13.12
CA MET A 583 -15.71 -18.96 14.30
C MET A 583 -16.43 -18.54 15.59
N ALA A 584 -16.94 -19.51 16.35
CA ALA A 584 -17.47 -19.32 17.70
C ALA A 584 -16.37 -19.71 18.72
N LYS A 585 -15.69 -18.73 19.32
CA LYS A 585 -14.53 -18.99 20.21
C LYS A 585 -14.83 -18.86 21.71
N VAL A 586 -15.89 -18.14 22.09
CA VAL A 586 -16.18 -17.79 23.50
C VAL A 586 -17.65 -18.03 23.85
N THR A 587 -18.58 -17.73 22.94
CA THR A 587 -20.01 -18.06 23.06
C THR A 587 -20.33 -19.27 22.17
N LYS A 588 -21.44 -19.97 22.42
CA LYS A 588 -21.98 -20.98 21.46
C LYS A 588 -22.50 -20.35 20.16
N ASN A 589 -22.51 -19.01 20.09
CA ASN A 589 -23.06 -18.25 18.98
C ASN A 589 -21.98 -17.92 17.95
N LYS A 590 -22.37 -17.94 16.68
CA LYS A 590 -21.56 -17.49 15.55
C LYS A 590 -22.03 -16.11 15.09
N ILE A 591 -21.11 -15.38 14.48
CA ILE A 591 -21.40 -14.07 13.90
C ILE A 591 -21.02 -14.06 12.41
N MET A 592 -21.81 -13.36 11.60
CA MET A 592 -21.59 -13.18 10.18
C MET A 592 -22.05 -11.79 9.74
N PHE A 593 -21.31 -11.17 8.82
CA PHE A 593 -21.73 -9.93 8.19
C PHE A 593 -22.62 -10.21 6.98
N VAL A 594 -23.59 -9.33 6.76
CA VAL A 594 -24.20 -9.10 5.44
C VAL A 594 -23.74 -7.72 4.97
N ALA A 595 -23.00 -7.70 3.87
CA ALA A 595 -22.53 -6.47 3.26
C ALA A 595 -23.35 -6.15 2.01
N LEU A 596 -23.62 -4.87 1.78
CA LEU A 596 -24.08 -4.37 0.51
C LEU A 596 -22.84 -4.11 -0.37
N VAL A 597 -22.78 -4.77 -1.53
CA VAL A 597 -21.60 -4.78 -2.39
C VAL A 597 -21.95 -4.27 -3.79
N LEU A 598 -21.18 -3.29 -4.28
CA LEU A 598 -21.22 -2.79 -5.66
C LEU A 598 -20.49 -3.79 -6.57
N VAL A 599 -21.19 -4.85 -6.98
CA VAL A 599 -20.60 -5.91 -7.82
C VAL A 599 -20.38 -5.44 -9.27
N GLY A 600 -21.22 -4.52 -9.75
CA GLY A 600 -21.11 -3.94 -11.09
C GLY A 600 -21.05 -5.00 -12.20
N GLU A 601 -20.31 -4.71 -13.27
CA GLU A 601 -19.98 -5.68 -14.32
C GLU A 601 -18.85 -6.60 -13.84
N TYR A 602 -19.08 -7.90 -13.85
CA TYR A 602 -18.12 -8.90 -13.36
C TYR A 602 -17.69 -9.88 -14.44
N THR A 603 -16.56 -10.54 -14.20
CA THR A 603 -16.08 -11.66 -15.01
C THR A 603 -15.48 -12.76 -14.16
N LYS A 604 -15.19 -13.92 -14.76
CA LYS A 604 -14.57 -15.04 -14.05
C LYS A 604 -13.21 -14.64 -13.46
N GLY A 605 -13.04 -14.88 -12.17
CA GLY A 605 -11.83 -14.56 -11.43
C GLY A 605 -10.68 -15.53 -11.66
N SER A 606 -9.48 -15.08 -11.31
CA SER A 606 -8.24 -15.85 -11.32
C SER A 606 -7.40 -15.50 -10.11
N SER A 607 -6.71 -16.48 -9.54
CA SER A 607 -5.85 -16.28 -8.36
C SER A 607 -4.67 -15.33 -8.56
N SER A 608 -4.28 -15.07 -9.81
CA SER A 608 -3.25 -14.10 -10.15
C SER A 608 -3.73 -12.64 -10.10
N TYR A 609 -5.05 -12.40 -10.12
CA TYR A 609 -5.61 -11.06 -10.20
C TYR A 609 -5.41 -10.30 -8.88
N VAL A 610 -4.81 -9.11 -8.98
CA VAL A 610 -4.69 -8.12 -7.89
C VAL A 610 -5.63 -6.94 -8.07
N ARG A 611 -6.33 -6.89 -9.21
CA ARG A 611 -7.38 -5.96 -9.61
C ARG A 611 -8.25 -6.67 -10.67
N PRO A 612 -9.47 -6.19 -10.96
CA PRO A 612 -10.27 -6.78 -12.03
C PRO A 612 -9.55 -6.72 -13.39
N PRO A 613 -9.73 -7.72 -14.27
CA PRO A 613 -9.13 -7.72 -15.60
C PRO A 613 -9.79 -6.68 -16.54
N PRO A 614 -9.15 -6.34 -17.67
CA PRO A 614 -9.73 -5.46 -18.69
C PRO A 614 -10.90 -6.12 -19.45
N LYS A 615 -11.84 -5.30 -19.93
CA LYS A 615 -12.96 -5.71 -20.78
C LYS A 615 -12.48 -5.87 -22.22
N GLY A 616 -12.10 -7.10 -22.58
CA GLY A 616 -11.58 -7.41 -23.92
C GLY A 616 -10.30 -6.62 -24.23
N LYS A 617 -10.28 -5.89 -25.34
CA LYS A 617 -9.14 -5.03 -25.75
C LYS A 617 -9.22 -3.59 -25.19
N SER A 618 -10.23 -3.27 -24.38
CA SER A 618 -10.41 -1.93 -23.82
C SER A 618 -9.47 -1.68 -22.63
N ARG A 619 -9.18 -0.41 -22.36
CA ARG A 619 -8.51 0.03 -21.12
C ARG A 619 -9.44 0.02 -19.90
N THR A 620 -10.75 -0.15 -20.10
CA THR A 620 -11.75 -0.22 -19.03
C THR A 620 -11.71 -1.58 -18.34
N LEU A 621 -11.65 -1.59 -17.01
CA LEU A 621 -11.66 -2.81 -16.20
C LEU A 621 -13.09 -3.25 -15.87
N TYR A 622 -13.25 -4.54 -15.59
CA TYR A 622 -14.40 -5.05 -14.84
C TYR A 622 -14.45 -4.45 -13.43
N ASP A 623 -15.58 -4.62 -12.75
CA ASP A 623 -15.85 -4.05 -11.44
C ASP A 623 -15.58 -5.05 -10.32
N SER A 624 -15.80 -6.35 -10.59
CA SER A 624 -15.52 -7.44 -9.66
C SER A 624 -15.22 -8.75 -10.40
N CYS A 625 -14.77 -9.76 -9.65
CA CYS A 625 -14.51 -11.12 -10.15
C CYS A 625 -15.45 -12.12 -9.50
N VAL A 626 -15.82 -13.18 -10.22
CA VAL A 626 -16.72 -14.23 -9.74
C VAL A 626 -16.17 -15.63 -9.96
N ASP A 627 -16.71 -16.62 -9.26
CA ASP A 627 -16.44 -18.04 -9.51
C ASP A 627 -17.02 -18.55 -10.83
N CYS A 628 -18.25 -18.12 -11.16
CA CYS A 628 -18.98 -18.48 -12.36
C CYS A 628 -19.81 -17.30 -12.89
N GLU A 629 -19.65 -16.93 -14.16
CA GLU A 629 -20.36 -15.77 -14.75
C GLU A 629 -21.87 -16.00 -14.94
N ARG A 630 -22.29 -17.26 -15.15
CA ARG A 630 -23.72 -17.58 -15.39
C ARG A 630 -24.53 -17.64 -14.11
N ASN A 631 -23.92 -18.09 -13.02
CA ASN A 631 -24.58 -18.23 -11.72
C ASN A 631 -23.54 -18.04 -10.60
N PRO A 632 -23.14 -16.80 -10.31
CA PRO A 632 -22.12 -16.53 -9.31
C PRO A 632 -22.57 -16.97 -7.92
N SER A 633 -21.69 -17.66 -7.20
CA SER A 633 -21.85 -17.97 -5.78
C SER A 633 -20.85 -17.22 -4.91
N ILE A 634 -19.74 -16.76 -5.50
CA ILE A 634 -18.68 -16.00 -4.86
C ILE A 634 -18.40 -14.75 -5.68
N TYR A 635 -18.28 -13.61 -4.98
CA TYR A 635 -17.86 -12.33 -5.53
C TYR A 635 -16.58 -11.87 -4.85
N VAL A 636 -15.64 -11.36 -5.65
CA VAL A 636 -14.37 -10.80 -5.21
C VAL A 636 -14.28 -9.36 -5.65
N VAL A 637 -14.20 -8.46 -4.68
CA VAL A 637 -14.05 -7.02 -4.89
C VAL A 637 -12.69 -6.56 -4.39
N PHE A 638 -12.05 -5.67 -5.13
CA PHE A 638 -10.66 -5.28 -4.91
C PHE A 638 -10.55 -3.93 -4.19
N GLU A 639 -11.57 -3.08 -4.34
CA GLU A 639 -11.64 -1.77 -3.71
C GLU A 639 -12.62 -1.79 -2.53
N LYS A 640 -12.14 -1.40 -1.34
CA LYS A 640 -12.97 -1.41 -0.13
C LYS A 640 -14.16 -0.44 -0.20
N GLN A 641 -14.09 0.57 -1.04
CA GLN A 641 -15.16 1.55 -1.26
C GLN A 641 -16.37 0.95 -1.98
N GLN A 642 -16.23 -0.23 -2.61
CA GLN A 642 -17.35 -0.97 -3.20
C GLN A 642 -18.20 -1.71 -2.16
N ILE A 643 -17.86 -1.62 -0.88
CA ILE A 643 -18.45 -2.44 0.18
C ILE A 643 -19.01 -1.53 1.27
N TYR A 644 -20.21 -1.85 1.74
CA TYR A 644 -20.76 -1.30 2.97
C TYR A 644 -21.15 -2.46 3.91
N PRO A 645 -20.51 -2.61 5.10
CA PRO A 645 -20.97 -3.58 6.09
C PRO A 645 -22.31 -3.07 6.66
N GLU A 646 -23.42 -3.70 6.29
CA GLU A 646 -24.75 -3.16 6.60
C GLU A 646 -25.42 -3.87 7.77
N TYR A 647 -25.27 -5.19 7.87
CA TYR A 647 -25.87 -5.97 8.94
C TYR A 647 -24.89 -6.96 9.57
N LEU A 648 -25.09 -7.22 10.86
CA LEU A 648 -24.41 -8.24 11.64
C LEU A 648 -25.45 -9.23 12.16
N ILE A 649 -25.28 -10.51 11.83
CA ILE A 649 -26.16 -11.61 12.27
C ILE A 649 -25.46 -12.37 13.39
N ASP A 650 -26.10 -12.48 14.55
CA ASP A 650 -25.77 -13.42 15.61
C ASP A 650 -26.72 -14.63 15.50
N TYR A 651 -26.16 -15.85 15.42
CA TYR A 651 -26.93 -17.08 15.25
C TYR A 651 -26.29 -18.29 15.95
N SER A 652 -27.08 -19.36 16.13
CA SER A 652 -26.66 -20.64 16.73
C SER A 652 -27.05 -21.85 15.88
#